data_AF-A0A0D7BLG6-F1
#
_entry.id   AF-A0A0D7BLG6-F1
#
_cell.length_a   1.000
_cell.length_b   1.000
_cell.length_c   1.000
_cell.angle_alpha   90.00
_cell.angle_beta   90.00
_cell.angle_gamma   90.00
#
_symmetry.space_group_name_H-M   'P 1'
#
loop_
_entity.id
_entity.type
_entity.pdbx_description
1 polymer ?
#
loop_
_entity_poly.entity_id
_entity_poly.type
_entity_poly.pdbx_seq_one_letter_code
_entity_poly.pdbx_strand_id
1 'polypeptide(L)'
;MAPPPRCLRDSVAKDDDTWHFTIPHELLSSNQPGHGKMVQFKTVESGAKIMFQMAKFSNNRVIQNDDINEFVLVSFSLPGRQAEWTLKDGGEYIARFLERGLFINDVQYRFYHHSASQLKERRCFLRRANTDAELDERIYQLGDFGKIMNPAKRAKRIGLLYSESQVDYILNPILKEDIHDLQYGDEVFSDGCGLMSRKLAIEVSKKKKIIFRGKRYTPSVFQIRYLGYKGVLMLHPPMDRANELSRKKLQSLREKQAASSGLTPEEETFLSAPPPPVWAQFRRSMKKFTTDKTPTFSVVGYSKPYAFGRLNNEIIVLLSSLGITAENLLLRQQEYFDWIVHASQQPEDAIDLLSAVGEYDAAERVLLDGLDAVLPVIRKCQRKEVGDFKREDGKERSRTIIKRSRKIYGVCDPFKVLKEGEVHVRITEGRGGVSTVRGCDVLVVRNPCLNPGDCLKLRAVECPALAHLVDCVVFASVARPGHHSAPSMSSGGDLDGDEYFVCWDPLLVPSVRHEAYDYPPNKERLFTSLTRQDLARHFANYNNASLGRVSNLHNRWATASPKGARCSECQELSALHSQCVDGARIKIPDRLVSPPGRPEGSEPWIIDQLKDNASRFAEKFLSESVKTQGVADSADNESHATQIILGLLQSRPVGLALSEYELFTMACRIARRQGLDPHIFFQYIDCGALTTSQKYALIAAIPTLSHEEYARLWNSFWRSDLIGPQQLYSRNIAQSFRIQRLYSSNIHGTEQFFSYLSTAFQDFTRKVLLIKTDAHFALAIFMRGQIAWDDDVDVDENLVVCSFLPHSTSEFSSYKQSPKGFRLHCGPGRLQLYDRHIANSFIYIGIQPRASGAEVVTSVALQKISKQVQLNIGRVNKKPLTEIELHVVSNRDTISHQLFDLWFEHVPTEERIRRFDRDPRPYRRFSLNDIDWNEGPPPTDSDFSTNPTSLKIGSRQCDLLSTIEPRIKSSGYLSSSYHDHSHYSALQSQKCSHFTLLWFITCSRHSQRSMDPSPNR
;
A
#
# COMPACT_ATOMS: atom_id res chain seq x y z
N MET A 1 21.71 -37.21 -7.86
CA MET A 1 22.21 -35.90 -8.33
C MET A 1 22.06 -35.85 -9.85
N ALA A 2 22.01 -34.68 -10.48
CA ALA A 2 22.09 -34.60 -11.94
C ALA A 2 23.49 -35.06 -12.41
N PRO A 3 23.63 -35.73 -13.56
CA PRO A 3 24.95 -36.09 -14.09
C PRO A 3 25.77 -34.83 -14.38
N PRO A 4 27.12 -34.87 -14.22
CA PRO A 4 27.97 -33.71 -14.46
C PRO A 4 27.94 -33.28 -15.93
N PRO A 5 28.22 -32.00 -16.24
CA PRO A 5 28.20 -31.50 -17.61
C PRO A 5 29.23 -32.22 -18.48
N ARG A 6 28.79 -32.80 -19.60
CA ARG A 6 29.63 -33.53 -20.56
C ARG A 6 30.12 -32.61 -21.67
N CYS A 7 31.41 -32.67 -22.02
CA CYS A 7 31.90 -31.98 -23.21
C CYS A 7 31.41 -32.72 -24.47
N LEU A 8 30.86 -31.97 -25.43
CA LEU A 8 30.50 -32.45 -26.77
C LEU A 8 31.53 -32.05 -27.83
N ARG A 9 32.19 -30.89 -27.64
CA ARG A 9 33.25 -30.39 -28.52
C ARG A 9 34.19 -29.48 -27.73
N ASP A 10 35.48 -29.80 -27.70
CA ASP A 10 36.50 -29.11 -26.90
C ASP A 10 37.08 -27.84 -27.54
N SER A 11 36.86 -27.62 -28.83
CA SER A 11 37.21 -26.37 -29.54
C SER A 11 36.20 -26.10 -30.65
N VAL A 12 35.71 -24.86 -30.73
CA VAL A 12 34.76 -24.38 -31.72
C VAL A 12 35.49 -23.50 -32.73
N ALA A 13 35.55 -23.94 -34.00
CA ALA A 13 36.14 -23.17 -35.08
C ALA A 13 35.10 -22.21 -35.69
N LYS A 14 35.54 -21.13 -36.34
CA LYS A 14 34.61 -20.16 -36.95
C LYS A 14 33.83 -20.78 -38.11
N ASP A 15 34.52 -21.62 -38.88
CA ASP A 15 34.07 -22.29 -40.09
C ASP A 15 33.30 -23.59 -39.82
N ASP A 16 33.12 -23.99 -38.55
CA ASP A 16 32.25 -25.11 -38.15
C ASP A 16 30.91 -25.04 -38.92
N ASP A 17 30.61 -26.14 -39.60
CA ASP A 17 29.48 -26.22 -40.50
C ASP A 17 28.43 -27.26 -40.04
N THR A 18 28.82 -28.18 -39.15
CA THR A 18 28.05 -29.35 -38.72
C THR A 18 28.12 -29.54 -37.20
N TRP A 19 26.98 -29.97 -36.63
CA TRP A 19 26.80 -30.16 -35.18
C TRP A 19 26.10 -31.49 -34.89
N HIS A 20 26.80 -32.58 -35.20
CA HIS A 20 26.38 -33.95 -34.94
C HIS A 20 27.08 -34.49 -33.69
N PHE A 21 26.32 -35.03 -32.75
CA PHE A 21 26.83 -35.56 -31.49
C PHE A 21 26.17 -36.90 -31.15
N THR A 22 26.97 -37.84 -30.65
CA THR A 22 26.47 -39.10 -30.08
C THR A 22 26.55 -39.03 -28.55
N ILE A 23 25.40 -39.24 -27.89
CA ILE A 23 25.25 -39.18 -26.44
C ILE A 23 24.57 -40.47 -25.96
N PRO A 24 25.12 -41.18 -24.95
CA PRO A 24 24.47 -42.37 -24.38
C PRO A 24 23.02 -42.10 -23.97
N HIS A 25 22.10 -43.01 -24.32
CA HIS A 25 20.65 -42.83 -24.10
C HIS A 25 20.27 -42.55 -22.64
N GLU A 26 21.00 -43.14 -21.69
CA GLU A 26 20.86 -42.91 -20.24
C GLU A 26 21.01 -41.43 -19.84
N LEU A 27 21.78 -40.64 -20.60
CA LEU A 27 22.01 -39.22 -20.34
C LEU A 27 21.01 -38.30 -21.06
N LEU A 28 20.18 -38.84 -21.95
CA LEU A 28 19.18 -38.07 -22.73
C LEU A 28 17.82 -37.98 -22.06
N SER A 29 17.59 -38.74 -20.98
CA SER A 29 16.37 -38.75 -20.18
C SER A 29 16.69 -38.33 -18.73
N SER A 30 15.71 -37.72 -18.05
CA SER A 30 15.83 -37.38 -16.64
C SER A 30 14.54 -37.77 -15.91
N ASN A 31 14.69 -38.53 -14.83
CA ASN A 31 13.57 -38.87 -13.95
C ASN A 31 13.10 -37.68 -13.09
N GLN A 32 13.74 -36.51 -13.18
CA GLN A 32 13.34 -35.31 -12.45
C GLN A 32 12.34 -34.48 -13.27
N PRO A 33 11.14 -34.18 -12.74
CA PRO A 33 10.10 -33.47 -13.48
C PRO A 33 10.58 -32.06 -13.91
N GLY A 34 10.21 -31.68 -15.13
CA GLY A 34 10.56 -30.38 -15.72
C GLY A 34 12.04 -30.23 -16.13
N HIS A 35 12.84 -31.30 -16.12
CA HIS A 35 14.19 -31.28 -16.68
C HIS A 35 14.18 -31.73 -18.14
N GLY A 36 14.97 -31.04 -18.96
CA GLY A 36 15.19 -31.39 -20.36
C GLY A 36 16.64 -31.14 -20.78
N LYS A 37 16.93 -31.44 -22.05
CA LYS A 37 18.27 -31.37 -22.65
C LYS A 37 18.74 -29.92 -22.75
N MET A 38 19.94 -29.62 -22.29
CA MET A 38 20.55 -28.30 -22.40
C MET A 38 21.93 -28.37 -23.06
N VAL A 39 22.16 -27.51 -24.05
CA VAL A 39 23.46 -27.35 -24.71
C VAL A 39 23.98 -25.93 -24.46
N GLN A 40 25.23 -25.81 -24.02
CA GLN A 40 25.86 -24.55 -23.66
C GLN A 40 27.15 -24.36 -24.44
N PHE A 41 27.23 -23.29 -25.23
CA PHE A 41 28.49 -22.81 -25.80
C PHE A 41 29.18 -21.95 -24.74
N LYS A 42 30.24 -22.46 -24.09
CA LYS A 42 30.99 -21.76 -23.05
C LYS A 42 32.33 -21.28 -23.58
N THR A 43 32.61 -19.98 -23.49
CA THR A 43 33.96 -19.45 -23.61
C THR A 43 34.79 -19.82 -22.38
N VAL A 44 35.99 -20.32 -22.61
CA VAL A 44 37.07 -20.54 -21.64
C VAL A 44 38.35 -19.86 -22.16
N GLU A 45 39.42 -19.83 -21.37
CA GLU A 45 40.69 -19.20 -21.76
C GLU A 45 41.30 -19.82 -23.02
N SER A 46 41.13 -21.14 -23.21
CA SER A 46 41.61 -21.89 -24.36
C SER A 46 40.67 -21.92 -25.59
N GLY A 47 39.61 -21.10 -25.61
CA GLY A 47 38.66 -21.00 -26.73
C GLY A 47 37.21 -21.24 -26.32
N ALA A 48 36.35 -21.64 -27.25
CA ALA A 48 34.95 -21.96 -26.96
C ALA A 48 34.67 -23.47 -26.99
N LYS A 49 33.91 -23.97 -26.01
CA LYS A 49 33.51 -25.38 -25.86
C LYS A 49 32.00 -25.55 -25.96
N ILE A 50 31.55 -26.71 -26.45
CA ILE A 50 30.15 -27.11 -26.44
C ILE A 50 29.94 -28.13 -25.33
N MET A 51 29.08 -27.80 -24.36
CA MET A 51 28.76 -28.65 -23.21
C MET A 51 27.31 -29.12 -23.26
N PHE A 52 27.05 -30.36 -22.84
CA PHE A 52 25.71 -30.92 -22.64
C PHE A 52 25.45 -31.18 -21.15
N GLN A 53 24.23 -30.88 -20.71
CA GLN A 53 23.74 -31.24 -19.37
C GLN A 53 22.21 -31.36 -19.38
N MET A 54 21.64 -32.06 -18.41
CA MET A 54 20.20 -31.98 -18.13
C MET A 54 19.93 -30.80 -17.21
N ALA A 55 18.98 -29.95 -17.57
CA ALA A 55 18.65 -28.74 -16.82
C ALA A 55 17.14 -28.53 -16.70
N LYS A 56 16.69 -27.94 -15.60
CA LYS A 56 15.29 -27.57 -15.40
C LYS A 56 14.88 -26.46 -16.37
N PHE A 57 13.80 -26.68 -17.13
CA PHE A 57 13.22 -25.65 -17.98
C PHE A 57 12.27 -24.75 -17.17
N SER A 58 12.16 -23.49 -17.59
CA SER A 58 11.15 -22.57 -17.05
C SER A 58 9.76 -23.00 -17.55
N ASN A 59 8.79 -23.03 -16.62
CA ASN A 59 7.43 -23.45 -16.96
C ASN A 59 6.75 -22.37 -17.82
N ASN A 60 6.20 -22.74 -18.97
CA ASN A 60 5.60 -21.81 -19.93
C ASN A 60 4.58 -22.53 -20.82
N ARG A 61 3.78 -21.77 -21.58
CA ARG A 61 2.64 -22.30 -22.34
C ARG A 61 3.02 -23.23 -23.50
N VAL A 62 4.28 -23.23 -23.94
CA VAL A 62 4.75 -24.17 -24.97
C VAL A 62 5.15 -25.50 -24.34
N ILE A 63 5.98 -25.46 -23.29
CA ILE A 63 6.44 -26.65 -22.56
C ILE A 63 5.30 -27.36 -21.80
N GLN A 64 4.18 -26.68 -21.52
CA GLN A 64 2.97 -27.30 -20.94
C GLN A 64 2.12 -28.09 -21.93
N ASN A 65 2.22 -27.82 -23.23
CA ASN A 65 1.34 -28.37 -24.26
C ASN A 65 2.06 -29.37 -25.20
N ASP A 66 3.28 -29.77 -24.86
CA ASP A 66 4.17 -30.58 -25.72
C ASP A 66 5.15 -31.39 -24.84
N ASP A 67 5.75 -32.46 -25.37
CA ASP A 67 6.66 -33.31 -24.58
C ASP A 67 8.01 -32.62 -24.37
N ILE A 68 8.41 -32.42 -23.11
CA ILE A 68 9.69 -31.83 -22.72
C ILE A 68 10.91 -32.55 -23.31
N ASN A 69 10.79 -33.85 -23.58
CA ASN A 69 11.85 -34.65 -24.21
C ASN A 69 12.11 -34.25 -25.67
N GLU A 70 11.17 -33.59 -26.34
CA GLU A 70 11.34 -33.16 -27.73
C GLU A 70 12.09 -31.83 -27.88
N PHE A 71 12.50 -31.21 -26.77
CA PHE A 71 13.17 -29.91 -26.73
C PHE A 71 14.65 -30.01 -26.35
N VAL A 72 15.43 -29.05 -26.86
CA VAL A 72 16.78 -28.73 -26.39
C VAL A 72 16.86 -27.23 -26.12
N LEU A 73 17.25 -26.84 -24.90
CA LEU A 73 17.54 -25.44 -24.57
C LEU A 73 19.00 -25.12 -24.89
N VAL A 74 19.24 -24.25 -25.86
CA VAL A 74 20.59 -23.83 -26.26
C VAL A 74 20.92 -22.47 -25.63
N SER A 75 22.17 -22.31 -25.19
CA SER A 75 22.72 -21.10 -24.58
C SER A 75 24.03 -20.68 -25.25
N PHE A 76 24.08 -19.47 -25.82
CA PHE A 76 25.22 -18.98 -26.59
C PHE A 76 26.05 -17.95 -25.80
N SER A 77 27.10 -18.41 -25.12
CA SER A 77 28.19 -17.55 -24.61
C SER A 77 29.45 -17.77 -25.44
N LEU A 78 29.41 -17.33 -26.70
CA LEU A 78 30.56 -17.30 -27.63
C LEU A 78 31.49 -16.09 -27.36
N PRO A 79 32.77 -16.15 -27.75
CA PRO A 79 33.72 -15.07 -27.44
C PRO A 79 33.45 -13.84 -28.30
N GLY A 80 32.86 -12.80 -27.71
CA GLY A 80 32.64 -11.53 -28.42
C GLY A 80 33.85 -10.58 -28.44
N ARG A 81 34.96 -10.96 -27.77
CA ARG A 81 36.15 -10.12 -27.52
C ARG A 81 37.47 -10.89 -27.29
N GLN A 82 37.56 -12.19 -27.58
CA GLN A 82 38.87 -12.86 -27.66
C GLN A 82 39.53 -12.48 -29.00
N ALA A 83 40.86 -12.46 -29.06
CA ALA A 83 41.64 -11.82 -30.14
C ALA A 83 41.27 -12.27 -31.56
N GLU A 84 40.71 -13.47 -31.72
CA GLU A 84 40.34 -14.02 -33.02
C GLU A 84 38.89 -13.72 -33.46
N TRP A 85 37.91 -13.53 -32.57
CA TRP A 85 36.47 -13.50 -32.94
C TRP A 85 35.84 -12.10 -32.90
N THR A 86 35.16 -11.71 -33.97
CA THR A 86 34.31 -10.50 -33.98
C THR A 86 32.86 -10.80 -33.56
N LEU A 87 32.14 -9.76 -33.12
CA LEU A 87 30.69 -9.84 -32.86
C LEU A 87 29.87 -10.25 -34.10
N LYS A 88 30.37 -9.96 -35.31
CA LYS A 88 29.73 -10.37 -36.57
C LYS A 88 29.93 -11.87 -36.78
N ASP A 89 31.16 -12.37 -36.63
CA ASP A 89 31.51 -13.78 -36.77
C ASP A 89 30.66 -14.66 -35.83
N GLY A 90 30.53 -14.24 -34.57
CA GLY A 90 29.69 -14.92 -33.58
C GLY A 90 28.19 -14.89 -33.93
N GLY A 91 27.71 -13.84 -34.60
CA GLY A 91 26.34 -13.78 -35.12
C GLY A 91 26.12 -14.72 -36.31
N GLU A 92 27.07 -14.76 -37.24
CA GLU A 92 27.01 -15.65 -38.41
C GLU A 92 27.15 -17.13 -38.03
N TYR A 93 27.99 -17.46 -37.04
CA TYR A 93 28.08 -18.79 -36.47
C TYR A 93 26.73 -19.26 -35.89
N ILE A 94 26.09 -18.43 -35.06
CA ILE A 94 24.79 -18.75 -34.47
C ILE A 94 23.72 -18.88 -35.55
N ALA A 95 23.77 -18.07 -36.61
CA ALA A 95 22.86 -18.20 -37.75
C ALA A 95 23.03 -19.56 -38.44
N ARG A 96 24.26 -19.97 -38.80
CA ARG A 96 24.54 -21.29 -39.41
C ARG A 96 24.07 -22.45 -38.51
N PHE A 97 24.35 -22.37 -37.20
CA PHE A 97 23.91 -23.38 -36.23
C PHE A 97 22.38 -23.51 -36.19
N LEU A 98 21.65 -22.41 -36.17
CA LEU A 98 20.19 -22.42 -36.09
C LEU A 98 19.49 -22.76 -37.42
N GLU A 99 20.13 -22.44 -38.57
CA GLU A 99 19.64 -22.77 -39.91
C GLU A 99 19.80 -24.26 -40.24
N ARG A 100 20.93 -24.89 -39.87
CA ARG A 100 21.15 -26.33 -40.06
C ARG A 100 20.57 -27.20 -38.94
N GLY A 101 20.50 -26.66 -37.73
CA GLY A 101 20.06 -27.38 -36.54
C GLY A 101 21.15 -28.24 -35.90
N LEU A 102 20.76 -28.86 -34.79
CA LEU A 102 21.60 -29.69 -33.91
C LEU A 102 21.19 -31.15 -34.06
N PHE A 103 22.13 -32.06 -34.25
CA PHE A 103 21.86 -33.50 -34.33
C PHE A 103 22.38 -34.21 -33.08
N ILE A 104 21.50 -34.96 -32.40
CA ILE A 104 21.85 -35.82 -31.25
C ILE A 104 21.29 -37.21 -31.53
N ASN A 105 22.18 -38.21 -31.64
CA ASN A 105 21.84 -39.60 -32.03
C ASN A 105 20.94 -39.62 -33.29
N ASP A 106 21.41 -38.94 -34.34
CA ASP A 106 20.72 -38.76 -35.64
C ASP A 106 19.34 -38.08 -35.61
N VAL A 107 18.88 -37.64 -34.44
CA VAL A 107 17.67 -36.82 -34.30
C VAL A 107 18.02 -35.34 -34.47
N GLN A 108 17.43 -34.70 -35.48
CA GLN A 108 17.58 -33.26 -35.74
C GLN A 108 16.66 -32.41 -34.86
N TYR A 109 17.25 -31.41 -34.18
CA TYR A 109 16.56 -30.36 -33.44
C TYR A 109 16.77 -29.03 -34.15
N ARG A 110 15.67 -28.36 -34.52
CA ARG A 110 15.66 -27.14 -35.34
C ARG A 110 15.23 -25.94 -34.49
N PHE A 111 15.62 -24.72 -34.86
CA PHE A 111 15.28 -23.51 -34.09
C PHE A 111 13.76 -23.39 -33.93
N TYR A 112 13.29 -23.35 -32.68
CA TYR A 112 11.85 -23.30 -32.41
C TYR A 112 11.39 -21.88 -32.04
N HIS A 113 11.82 -21.37 -30.89
CA HIS A 113 11.71 -19.94 -30.54
C HIS A 113 12.46 -19.60 -29.24
N HIS A 114 12.34 -18.34 -28.81
CA HIS A 114 12.78 -17.83 -27.51
C HIS A 114 11.72 -16.88 -26.89
N SER A 115 11.80 -16.63 -25.58
CA SER A 115 11.15 -15.50 -24.90
C SER A 115 11.96 -14.20 -25.02
N ALA A 116 11.46 -13.09 -24.47
CA ALA A 116 12.21 -11.83 -24.42
C ALA A 116 13.40 -11.84 -23.43
N SER A 117 13.31 -12.57 -22.31
CA SER A 117 14.45 -12.76 -21.39
C SER A 117 15.51 -13.67 -22.02
N GLN A 118 15.07 -14.76 -22.63
CA GLN A 118 15.93 -15.69 -23.35
C GLN A 118 16.70 -15.00 -24.50
N LEU A 119 16.07 -14.07 -25.24
CA LEU A 119 16.76 -13.25 -26.25
C LEU A 119 17.91 -12.44 -25.64
N LYS A 120 17.67 -11.78 -24.49
CA LYS A 120 18.69 -10.99 -23.78
C LYS A 120 19.84 -11.85 -23.25
N GLU A 121 19.54 -13.07 -22.80
CA GLU A 121 20.50 -14.09 -22.35
C GLU A 121 21.19 -14.86 -23.50
N ARG A 122 20.83 -14.58 -24.77
CA ARG A 122 21.22 -15.37 -25.95
C ARG A 122 20.94 -16.87 -25.79
N ARG A 123 19.73 -17.19 -25.34
CA ARG A 123 19.19 -18.55 -25.19
C ARG A 123 17.98 -18.76 -26.10
N CYS A 124 17.78 -19.97 -26.60
CA CYS A 124 16.59 -20.33 -27.36
C CYS A 124 16.25 -21.81 -27.21
N PHE A 125 14.99 -22.17 -27.42
CA PHE A 125 14.58 -23.56 -27.56
C PHE A 125 14.71 -24.00 -29.02
N LEU A 126 15.32 -25.16 -29.19
CA LEU A 126 15.21 -25.99 -30.38
C LEU A 126 14.22 -27.11 -30.06
N ARG A 127 13.54 -27.62 -31.10
CA ARG A 127 12.62 -28.77 -30.99
C ARG A 127 12.93 -29.78 -32.09
N ARG A 128 12.76 -31.07 -31.83
CA ARG A 128 12.77 -32.10 -32.86
C ARG A 128 11.72 -31.78 -33.93
N ALA A 129 12.12 -31.85 -35.20
CA ALA A 129 11.23 -31.82 -36.35
C ALA A 129 11.99 -32.24 -37.60
N ASN A 130 11.27 -32.80 -38.58
CA ASN A 130 11.85 -33.14 -39.88
C ASN A 130 11.89 -31.93 -40.83
N THR A 131 11.00 -30.95 -40.64
CA THR A 131 10.91 -29.75 -41.47
C THR A 131 10.60 -28.50 -40.65
N ASP A 132 10.93 -27.32 -41.17
CA ASP A 132 10.58 -26.03 -40.54
C ASP A 132 9.07 -25.78 -40.56
N ALA A 133 8.36 -26.32 -41.55
CA ALA A 133 6.92 -26.19 -41.73
C ALA A 133 6.13 -26.89 -40.61
N GLU A 134 6.58 -28.07 -40.16
CA GLU A 134 5.99 -28.78 -39.01
C GLU A 134 6.02 -27.91 -37.74
N LEU A 135 7.14 -27.20 -37.52
CA LEU A 135 7.30 -26.31 -36.38
C LEU A 135 6.47 -25.02 -36.51
N ASP A 136 6.35 -24.47 -37.72
CA ASP A 136 5.50 -23.32 -38.00
C ASP A 136 4.02 -23.66 -37.76
N GLU A 137 3.55 -24.81 -38.25
CA GLU A 137 2.17 -25.29 -38.02
C GLU A 137 1.87 -25.43 -36.51
N ARG A 138 2.75 -26.10 -35.75
CA ARG A 138 2.62 -26.23 -34.29
C ARG A 138 2.51 -24.88 -33.58
N ILE A 139 3.28 -23.86 -33.99
CA ILE A 139 3.18 -22.51 -33.39
C ILE A 139 1.89 -21.80 -33.84
N TYR A 140 1.49 -21.92 -35.10
CA TYR A 140 0.30 -21.24 -35.62
C TYR A 140 -1.01 -21.86 -35.10
N GLN A 141 -1.00 -23.12 -34.66
CA GLN A 141 -2.08 -23.68 -33.85
C GLN A 141 -2.27 -22.93 -32.51
N LEU A 142 -1.25 -22.26 -31.96
CA LEU A 142 -1.34 -21.53 -30.69
C LEU A 142 -1.77 -20.05 -30.84
N GLY A 143 -1.79 -19.50 -32.07
CA GLY A 143 -2.24 -18.13 -32.34
C GLY A 143 -1.94 -17.64 -33.76
N ASP A 144 -2.56 -16.53 -34.18
CA ASP A 144 -2.57 -16.04 -35.57
C ASP A 144 -1.28 -15.31 -36.03
N PHE A 145 -0.11 -15.86 -35.71
CA PHE A 145 1.20 -15.23 -35.95
C PHE A 145 1.58 -15.08 -37.43
N GLY A 146 1.04 -15.92 -38.33
CA GLY A 146 1.37 -15.91 -39.75
C GLY A 146 1.09 -14.58 -40.47
N LYS A 147 0.13 -13.78 -39.97
CA LYS A 147 -0.20 -12.44 -40.50
C LYS A 147 0.86 -11.38 -40.20
N ILE A 148 1.76 -11.62 -39.25
CA ILE A 148 2.72 -10.61 -38.77
C ILE A 148 3.98 -10.66 -39.64
N MET A 149 4.15 -9.73 -40.57
CA MET A 149 5.24 -9.74 -41.58
C MET A 149 6.54 -9.01 -41.18
N ASN A 150 6.69 -8.69 -39.90
CA ASN A 150 7.92 -8.12 -39.33
C ASN A 150 8.57 -9.18 -38.39
N PRO A 151 9.84 -9.59 -38.60
CA PRO A 151 10.49 -10.63 -37.81
C PRO A 151 10.57 -10.33 -36.32
N ALA A 152 10.97 -9.10 -35.95
CA ALA A 152 11.07 -8.68 -34.56
C ALA A 152 9.70 -8.68 -33.87
N LYS A 153 8.67 -8.20 -34.57
CA LYS A 153 7.28 -8.15 -34.07
C LYS A 153 6.69 -9.56 -33.92
N ARG A 154 6.86 -10.43 -34.93
CA ARG A 154 6.42 -11.84 -34.89
C ARG A 154 7.12 -12.57 -33.74
N ALA A 155 8.45 -12.41 -33.61
CA ALA A 155 9.22 -12.98 -32.51
C ALA A 155 8.77 -12.47 -31.13
N LYS A 156 8.55 -11.16 -30.98
CA LYS A 156 8.04 -10.52 -29.74
C LYS A 156 6.64 -11.04 -29.36
N ARG A 157 5.80 -11.43 -30.33
CA ARG A 157 4.48 -12.05 -30.07
C ARG A 157 4.57 -13.54 -29.72
N ILE A 158 5.28 -14.35 -30.51
CA ILE A 158 5.48 -15.79 -30.23
C ILE A 158 6.18 -15.98 -28.87
N GLY A 159 7.16 -15.12 -28.53
CA GLY A 159 7.85 -15.12 -27.24
C GLY A 159 6.97 -14.91 -26.01
N LEU A 160 5.72 -14.47 -26.17
CA LEU A 160 4.71 -14.43 -25.09
C LEU A 160 4.22 -15.83 -24.69
N LEU A 161 4.38 -16.84 -25.55
CA LEU A 161 4.09 -18.24 -25.23
C LEU A 161 5.21 -18.86 -24.37
N TYR A 162 6.47 -18.49 -24.64
CA TYR A 162 7.69 -18.93 -23.95
C TYR A 162 8.03 -18.10 -22.70
N SER A 163 7.25 -17.05 -22.41
CA SER A 163 7.40 -16.26 -21.18
C SER A 163 7.07 -17.13 -19.97
N GLU A 164 7.96 -17.14 -18.97
CA GLU A 164 7.76 -17.96 -17.77
C GLU A 164 6.44 -17.59 -17.09
N SER A 165 5.59 -18.60 -16.94
CA SER A 165 4.22 -18.45 -16.49
C SER A 165 3.70 -19.77 -15.94
N GLN A 166 3.20 -19.73 -14.71
CA GLN A 166 2.41 -20.82 -14.12
C GLN A 166 0.94 -20.60 -14.47
N VAL A 167 0.18 -21.66 -14.67
CA VAL A 167 -1.28 -21.56 -14.84
C VAL A 167 -1.89 -21.30 -13.46
N ASP A 168 -2.20 -20.04 -13.17
CA ASP A 168 -2.73 -19.64 -11.86
C ASP A 168 -4.24 -19.82 -11.78
N TYR A 169 -4.97 -19.66 -12.89
CA TYR A 169 -6.42 -19.82 -12.93
C TYR A 169 -6.91 -20.20 -14.33
N ILE A 170 -8.14 -20.70 -14.46
CA ILE A 170 -8.82 -20.92 -15.74
C ILE A 170 -10.01 -19.97 -15.78
N LEU A 171 -9.85 -18.84 -16.47
CA LEU A 171 -10.92 -17.84 -16.61
C LEU A 171 -11.75 -18.21 -17.84
N ASN A 172 -13.02 -18.58 -17.67
CA ASN A 172 -13.88 -18.86 -18.82
C ASN A 172 -14.03 -17.59 -19.69
N PRO A 173 -13.82 -17.64 -21.02
CA PRO A 173 -13.97 -16.50 -21.91
C PRO A 173 -15.34 -15.79 -21.83
N ILE A 174 -16.40 -16.51 -21.45
CA ILE A 174 -17.75 -15.96 -21.23
C ILE A 174 -17.78 -14.95 -20.05
N LEU A 175 -16.82 -15.05 -19.12
CA LEU A 175 -16.68 -14.14 -17.97
C LEU A 175 -15.77 -12.94 -18.27
N LYS A 176 -15.34 -12.75 -19.53
CA LYS A 176 -14.56 -11.59 -19.95
C LYS A 176 -15.30 -10.75 -20.99
N GLU A 177 -14.97 -9.47 -21.02
CA GLU A 177 -15.48 -8.50 -21.98
C GLU A 177 -14.30 -7.73 -22.60
N ASP A 178 -14.42 -7.34 -23.87
CA ASP A 178 -13.44 -6.48 -24.54
C ASP A 178 -13.99 -5.05 -24.61
N ILE A 179 -13.22 -4.09 -24.10
CA ILE A 179 -13.59 -2.68 -24.00
C ILE A 179 -12.64 -1.81 -24.84
N HIS A 180 -13.12 -0.63 -25.23
CA HIS A 180 -12.32 0.34 -25.98
C HIS A 180 -11.18 0.92 -25.14
N ASP A 181 -10.11 1.38 -25.77
CA ASP A 181 -9.06 2.15 -25.09
C ASP A 181 -9.55 3.55 -24.67
N LEU A 182 -9.01 4.07 -23.57
CA LEU A 182 -9.18 5.46 -23.17
C LEU A 182 -8.25 6.31 -24.04
N GLN A 183 -8.81 6.93 -25.07
CA GLN A 183 -8.07 7.74 -26.04
C GLN A 183 -8.51 9.20 -25.96
N TYR A 184 -7.58 10.13 -26.21
CA TYR A 184 -7.87 11.56 -26.39
C TYR A 184 -6.96 12.12 -27.48
N GLY A 185 -7.55 12.61 -28.58
CA GLY A 185 -6.81 12.80 -29.82
C GLY A 185 -6.27 11.45 -30.31
N ASP A 186 -5.00 11.42 -30.71
CA ASP A 186 -4.33 10.19 -31.14
C ASP A 186 -3.72 9.37 -29.97
N GLU A 187 -3.53 9.97 -28.79
CA GLU A 187 -2.85 9.36 -27.63
C GLU A 187 -3.75 8.39 -26.85
N VAL A 188 -3.21 7.21 -26.50
CA VAL A 188 -3.89 6.18 -25.71
C VAL A 188 -3.40 6.18 -24.26
N PHE A 189 -4.29 6.54 -23.33
CA PHE A 189 -4.00 6.67 -21.90
C PHE A 189 -4.15 5.35 -21.11
N SER A 190 -4.66 4.29 -21.76
CA SER A 190 -4.88 2.97 -21.14
C SER A 190 -4.08 1.83 -21.79
N ASP A 191 -2.99 2.11 -22.51
CA ASP A 191 -2.27 1.04 -23.23
C ASP A 191 -1.76 -0.01 -22.25
N GLY A 192 -2.31 -1.22 -22.34
CA GLY A 192 -1.97 -2.31 -21.43
C GLY A 192 -2.78 -2.37 -20.13
N CYS A 193 -3.67 -1.43 -19.83
CA CYS A 193 -4.39 -1.37 -18.54
C CYS A 193 -5.88 -1.75 -18.63
N GLY A 194 -6.22 -2.95 -18.15
CA GLY A 194 -7.59 -3.46 -18.06
C GLY A 194 -8.15 -3.46 -16.63
N LEU A 195 -9.39 -3.94 -16.48
CA LEU A 195 -10.16 -3.91 -15.23
C LEU A 195 -10.47 -5.33 -14.74
N MET A 196 -10.52 -5.55 -13.43
CA MET A 196 -10.98 -6.81 -12.85
C MET A 196 -11.89 -6.64 -11.64
N SER A 197 -12.85 -7.56 -11.50
CA SER A 197 -13.70 -7.70 -10.32
C SER A 197 -12.88 -8.07 -9.07
N ARG A 198 -13.37 -7.64 -7.90
CA ARG A 198 -12.84 -8.09 -6.60
C ARG A 198 -12.97 -9.60 -6.45
N LYS A 199 -14.04 -10.19 -6.99
CA LYS A 199 -14.23 -11.65 -7.02
C LYS A 199 -13.07 -12.36 -7.73
N LEU A 200 -12.71 -11.94 -8.95
CA LEU A 200 -11.59 -12.53 -9.67
C LEU A 200 -10.25 -12.32 -8.95
N ALA A 201 -10.02 -11.11 -8.42
CA ALA A 201 -8.79 -10.81 -7.67
C ALA A 201 -8.59 -11.76 -6.48
N ILE A 202 -9.66 -12.05 -5.73
CA ILE A 202 -9.64 -12.97 -4.59
C ILE A 202 -9.36 -14.41 -5.06
N GLU A 203 -10.05 -14.90 -6.10
CA GLU A 203 -9.89 -16.29 -6.57
C GLU A 203 -8.50 -16.55 -7.17
N VAL A 204 -7.99 -15.62 -7.99
CA VAL A 204 -6.62 -15.65 -8.51
C VAL A 204 -5.60 -15.63 -7.35
N SER A 205 -5.78 -14.76 -6.36
CA SER A 205 -4.87 -14.66 -5.22
C SER A 205 -4.86 -15.94 -4.37
N LYS A 206 -6.03 -16.56 -4.14
CA LYS A 206 -6.14 -17.87 -3.47
C LYS A 206 -5.40 -18.96 -4.23
N LYS A 207 -5.65 -19.09 -5.55
CA LYS A 207 -5.14 -20.19 -6.36
C LYS A 207 -3.63 -20.08 -6.63
N LYS A 208 -3.11 -18.86 -6.82
CA LYS A 208 -1.67 -18.53 -6.85
C LYS A 208 -0.99 -18.60 -5.47
N LYS A 209 -1.77 -18.67 -4.38
CA LYS A 209 -1.31 -18.63 -2.99
C LYS A 209 -0.51 -17.35 -2.68
N ILE A 210 -1.03 -16.19 -3.06
CA ILE A 210 -0.41 -14.89 -2.73
C ILE A 210 -0.47 -14.68 -1.22
N ILE A 211 0.71 -14.72 -0.60
CA ILE A 211 0.91 -14.50 0.83
C ILE A 211 1.79 -13.26 1.01
N PHE A 212 1.44 -12.44 1.98
CA PHE A 212 2.25 -11.35 2.48
C PHE A 212 2.32 -11.50 4.01
N ARG A 213 3.53 -11.65 4.57
CA ARG A 213 3.79 -11.80 6.02
C ARG A 213 2.88 -12.84 6.70
N GLY A 214 2.92 -14.08 6.18
CA GLY A 214 2.11 -15.20 6.66
C GLY A 214 0.60 -15.10 6.42
N LYS A 215 0.08 -13.96 5.93
CA LYS A 215 -1.36 -13.73 5.70
C LYS A 215 -1.71 -13.79 4.22
N ARG A 216 -2.91 -14.26 3.88
CA ARG A 216 -3.44 -14.20 2.50
C ARG A 216 -3.59 -12.73 2.10
N TYR A 217 -3.02 -12.36 0.95
CA TYR A 217 -3.05 -10.99 0.43
C TYR A 217 -3.77 -10.96 -0.92
N THR A 218 -4.54 -9.91 -1.18
CA THR A 218 -5.21 -9.66 -2.46
C THR A 218 -4.72 -8.32 -3.00
N PRO A 219 -3.81 -8.33 -3.98
CA PRO A 219 -3.28 -7.13 -4.65
C PRO A 219 -4.38 -6.25 -5.27
N SER A 220 -4.06 -4.96 -5.45
CA SER A 220 -4.87 -4.02 -6.24
C SER A 220 -4.62 -4.15 -7.75
N VAL A 221 -3.40 -4.54 -8.13
CA VAL A 221 -2.94 -4.63 -9.52
C VAL A 221 -2.24 -5.97 -9.76
N PHE A 222 -2.54 -6.60 -10.89
CA PHE A 222 -1.94 -7.87 -11.34
C PHE A 222 -1.42 -7.69 -12.75
N GLN A 223 -0.13 -7.93 -13.00
CA GLN A 223 0.40 -8.08 -14.36
C GLN A 223 0.09 -9.49 -14.85
N ILE A 224 -0.58 -9.62 -16.01
CA ILE A 224 -1.14 -10.90 -16.48
C ILE A 224 -0.71 -11.30 -17.89
N ARG A 225 -0.87 -12.59 -18.17
CA ARG A 225 -0.93 -13.19 -19.51
C ARG A 225 -2.17 -14.06 -19.55
N TYR A 226 -3.04 -13.83 -20.52
CA TYR A 226 -4.29 -14.58 -20.69
C TYR A 226 -4.60 -14.64 -22.19
N LEU A 227 -4.73 -15.83 -22.78
CA LEU A 227 -4.89 -15.99 -24.25
C LEU A 227 -3.83 -15.14 -25.01
N GLY A 228 -4.27 -14.23 -25.90
CA GLY A 228 -3.42 -13.26 -26.60
C GLY A 228 -3.22 -11.91 -25.86
N TYR A 229 -3.80 -11.75 -24.67
CA TYR A 229 -3.73 -10.52 -23.87
C TYR A 229 -2.45 -10.46 -23.02
N LYS A 230 -1.77 -9.31 -23.07
CA LYS A 230 -0.68 -8.89 -22.18
C LYS A 230 -1.03 -7.51 -21.61
N GLY A 231 -0.90 -7.37 -20.30
CA GLY A 231 -1.01 -6.08 -19.63
C GLY A 231 -1.12 -6.21 -18.11
N VAL A 232 -1.60 -5.16 -17.46
CA VAL A 232 -2.08 -5.21 -16.07
C VAL A 232 -3.61 -5.22 -16.01
N LEU A 233 -4.15 -5.82 -14.96
CA LEU A 233 -5.53 -5.64 -14.54
C LEU A 233 -5.54 -4.96 -13.16
N MET A 234 -6.30 -3.87 -13.05
CA MET A 234 -6.53 -3.19 -11.77
C MET A 234 -7.93 -3.51 -11.22
N LEU A 235 -8.02 -3.57 -9.89
CA LEU A 235 -9.25 -3.80 -9.16
C LEU A 235 -10.29 -2.72 -9.49
N HIS A 236 -11.50 -3.12 -9.87
CA HIS A 236 -12.58 -2.21 -10.26
C HIS A 236 -13.92 -2.57 -9.58
N PRO A 237 -14.16 -2.09 -8.34
CA PRO A 237 -15.38 -2.38 -7.57
C PRO A 237 -16.73 -2.00 -8.21
N PRO A 238 -16.86 -1.06 -9.16
CA PRO A 238 -18.10 -0.90 -9.93
C PRO A 238 -18.52 -2.16 -10.70
N MET A 239 -17.56 -2.99 -11.13
CA MET A 239 -17.83 -4.26 -11.82
C MET A 239 -18.58 -5.24 -10.92
N ASP A 240 -18.14 -5.40 -9.66
CA ASP A 240 -18.85 -6.24 -8.69
C ASP A 240 -20.27 -5.73 -8.41
N ARG A 241 -20.46 -4.40 -8.32
CA ARG A 241 -21.78 -3.76 -8.14
C ARG A 241 -22.72 -3.99 -9.32
N ALA A 242 -22.22 -3.88 -10.56
CA ALA A 242 -23.00 -4.15 -11.77
C ALA A 242 -23.45 -5.63 -11.87
N ASN A 243 -22.55 -6.56 -11.50
CA ASN A 243 -22.86 -7.98 -11.41
C ASN A 243 -23.93 -8.27 -10.33
N GLU A 244 -23.85 -7.62 -9.16
CA GLU A 244 -24.82 -7.77 -8.09
C GLU A 244 -26.21 -7.23 -8.49
N LEU A 245 -26.26 -6.05 -9.13
CA LEU A 245 -27.50 -5.46 -9.63
C LEU A 245 -28.17 -6.37 -10.68
N SER A 246 -27.39 -6.89 -11.63
CA SER A 246 -27.86 -7.81 -12.66
C SER A 246 -28.43 -9.10 -12.06
N ARG A 247 -27.78 -9.66 -11.04
CA ARG A 247 -28.28 -10.81 -10.28
C ARG A 247 -29.59 -10.50 -9.54
N LYS A 248 -29.71 -9.33 -8.91
CA LYS A 248 -30.95 -8.92 -8.22
C LYS A 248 -32.11 -8.73 -9.20
N LYS A 249 -31.87 -8.11 -10.37
CA LYS A 249 -32.86 -8.01 -11.45
C LYS A 249 -33.31 -9.40 -11.93
N LEU A 250 -32.36 -10.31 -12.17
CA LEU A 250 -32.65 -11.71 -12.53
C LEU A 250 -33.56 -12.42 -11.51
N GLN A 251 -33.30 -12.21 -10.22
CA GLN A 251 -34.09 -12.80 -9.15
C GLN A 251 -35.52 -12.22 -9.11
N SER A 252 -35.68 -10.89 -9.16
CA SER A 252 -37.01 -10.27 -9.11
C SER A 252 -37.86 -10.59 -10.35
N LEU A 253 -37.25 -10.76 -11.53
CA LEU A 253 -37.98 -11.20 -12.73
C LEU A 253 -38.47 -12.65 -12.64
N ARG A 254 -37.69 -13.55 -12.01
CA ARG A 254 -38.13 -14.92 -11.73
C ARG A 254 -39.28 -14.95 -10.72
N GLU A 255 -39.21 -14.10 -9.71
CA GLU A 255 -40.28 -13.93 -8.71
C GLU A 255 -41.56 -13.37 -9.35
N LYS A 256 -41.46 -12.35 -10.23
CA LYS A 256 -42.58 -11.86 -11.06
C LYS A 256 -43.21 -12.96 -11.93
N GLN A 257 -42.39 -13.74 -12.62
CA GLN A 257 -42.85 -14.82 -13.49
C GLN A 257 -43.59 -15.91 -12.69
N ALA A 258 -43.03 -16.31 -11.54
CA ALA A 258 -43.66 -17.27 -10.63
C ALA A 258 -44.98 -16.73 -10.03
N ALA A 259 -45.07 -15.43 -9.79
CA ALA A 259 -46.29 -14.76 -9.32
C ALA A 259 -47.37 -14.56 -10.40
N SER A 260 -47.14 -15.01 -11.63
CA SER A 260 -48.02 -14.77 -12.80
C SER A 260 -48.30 -13.28 -13.09
N SER A 261 -47.44 -12.39 -12.60
CA SER A 261 -47.48 -10.96 -12.95
C SER A 261 -46.83 -10.74 -14.30
N GLY A 262 -47.50 -9.98 -15.18
CA GLY A 262 -47.04 -9.75 -16.55
C GLY A 262 -45.63 -9.15 -16.61
N LEU A 263 -44.78 -9.76 -17.44
CA LEU A 263 -43.46 -9.25 -17.78
C LEU A 263 -43.55 -8.33 -19.01
N THR A 264 -42.63 -7.37 -19.13
CA THR A 264 -42.46 -6.65 -20.40
C THR A 264 -41.63 -7.48 -21.40
N PRO A 265 -41.73 -7.23 -22.72
CA PRO A 265 -40.92 -7.97 -23.71
C PRO A 265 -39.40 -7.86 -23.47
N GLU A 266 -38.92 -6.75 -22.92
CA GLU A 266 -37.51 -6.58 -22.52
C GLU A 266 -37.15 -7.45 -21.30
N GLU A 267 -38.06 -7.56 -20.33
CA GLU A 267 -37.90 -8.41 -19.15
C GLU A 267 -37.90 -9.90 -19.53
N GLU A 268 -38.77 -10.33 -20.44
CA GLU A 268 -38.79 -11.69 -21.00
C GLU A 268 -37.48 -12.00 -21.75
N THR A 269 -37.02 -11.08 -22.60
CA THR A 269 -35.76 -11.21 -23.34
C THR A 269 -34.57 -11.39 -22.37
N PHE A 270 -34.44 -10.51 -21.37
CA PHE A 270 -33.38 -10.58 -20.36
C PHE A 270 -33.48 -11.82 -19.46
N LEU A 271 -34.68 -12.33 -19.20
CA LEU A 271 -34.91 -13.54 -18.41
C LEU A 271 -34.59 -14.82 -19.19
N SER A 272 -34.87 -14.84 -20.51
CA SER A 272 -34.57 -15.96 -21.40
C SER A 272 -33.07 -16.14 -21.66
N ALA A 273 -32.33 -15.04 -21.81
CA ALA A 273 -30.91 -15.03 -22.12
C ALA A 273 -30.17 -13.97 -21.28
N PRO A 274 -30.01 -14.18 -19.97
CA PRO A 274 -29.33 -13.21 -19.11
C PRO A 274 -27.85 -13.07 -19.46
N PRO A 275 -27.30 -11.84 -19.43
CA PRO A 275 -25.88 -11.62 -19.64
C PRO A 275 -25.05 -12.30 -18.55
N PRO A 276 -23.92 -12.95 -18.89
CA PRO A 276 -23.02 -13.54 -17.92
C PRO A 276 -22.36 -12.45 -17.04
N PRO A 277 -21.98 -12.77 -15.79
CA PRO A 277 -21.28 -11.81 -14.94
C PRO A 277 -19.86 -11.56 -15.46
N VAL A 278 -19.52 -10.29 -15.67
CA VAL A 278 -18.19 -9.88 -16.16
C VAL A 278 -17.19 -9.85 -15.01
N TRP A 279 -16.09 -10.59 -15.13
CA TRP A 279 -15.07 -10.73 -14.08
C TRP A 279 -13.77 -10.02 -14.42
N ALA A 280 -13.49 -9.83 -15.73
CA ALA A 280 -12.38 -9.05 -16.26
C ALA A 280 -12.80 -8.32 -17.55
N GLN A 281 -12.30 -7.11 -17.73
CA GLN A 281 -12.46 -6.33 -18.97
C GLN A 281 -11.06 -6.01 -19.53
N PHE A 282 -10.85 -6.30 -20.81
CA PHE A 282 -9.58 -6.13 -21.49
C PHE A 282 -9.67 -5.02 -22.55
N ARG A 283 -8.66 -4.15 -22.64
CA ARG A 283 -8.57 -3.10 -23.66
C ARG A 283 -8.06 -3.67 -25.00
N ARG A 284 -8.29 -2.97 -26.12
CA ARG A 284 -7.81 -3.39 -27.45
C ARG A 284 -6.28 -3.43 -27.49
N SER A 285 -5.64 -2.41 -26.92
CA SER A 285 -4.18 -2.30 -26.72
C SER A 285 -3.55 -3.54 -26.07
N MET A 286 -4.26 -4.20 -25.14
CA MET A 286 -3.78 -5.41 -24.47
C MET A 286 -3.75 -6.65 -25.38
N LYS A 287 -4.58 -6.72 -26.42
CA LYS A 287 -4.71 -7.90 -27.29
C LYS A 287 -3.58 -7.94 -28.31
N LYS A 288 -2.50 -8.64 -27.99
CA LYS A 288 -1.26 -8.65 -28.77
C LYS A 288 -1.27 -9.69 -29.93
N PHE A 289 -2.17 -10.68 -29.90
CA PHE A 289 -2.55 -11.62 -30.97
C PHE A 289 -3.93 -12.26 -30.68
N THR A 290 -4.48 -13.08 -31.58
CA THR A 290 -5.75 -13.83 -31.38
C THR A 290 -5.49 -15.32 -31.23
N THR A 291 -6.22 -15.97 -30.32
CA THR A 291 -6.16 -17.43 -30.09
C THR A 291 -7.40 -17.90 -29.34
N ASP A 292 -7.95 -19.04 -29.76
CA ASP A 292 -9.15 -19.69 -29.20
C ASP A 292 -8.79 -20.93 -28.37
N LYS A 293 -7.52 -21.05 -27.97
CA LYS A 293 -6.99 -22.16 -27.15
C LYS A 293 -7.36 -22.02 -25.67
N THR A 294 -6.85 -22.95 -24.86
CA THR A 294 -7.12 -23.07 -23.43
C THR A 294 -6.99 -21.72 -22.71
N PRO A 295 -8.03 -21.26 -21.98
CA PRO A 295 -8.08 -19.92 -21.41
C PRO A 295 -7.36 -19.87 -20.04
N THR A 296 -6.07 -20.21 -20.08
CA THR A 296 -5.16 -20.15 -18.95
C THR A 296 -4.89 -18.70 -18.58
N PHE A 297 -5.17 -18.35 -17.33
CA PHE A 297 -4.88 -17.04 -16.75
C PHE A 297 -3.64 -17.16 -15.86
N SER A 298 -2.60 -16.40 -16.21
CA SER A 298 -1.30 -16.41 -15.53
C SER A 298 -0.95 -15.01 -15.04
N VAL A 299 -0.55 -14.90 -13.79
CA VAL A 299 -0.05 -13.67 -13.16
C VAL A 299 1.47 -13.71 -13.16
N VAL A 300 2.08 -12.71 -13.77
CA VAL A 300 3.54 -12.51 -13.88
C VAL A 300 4.07 -11.67 -12.71
N GLY A 301 3.30 -10.66 -12.29
CA GLY A 301 3.64 -9.72 -11.23
C GLY A 301 2.38 -9.15 -10.55
N TYR A 302 2.54 -8.47 -9.42
CA TYR A 302 1.43 -7.87 -8.68
C TYR A 302 1.91 -6.76 -7.74
N SER A 303 1.05 -5.79 -7.42
CA SER A 303 1.32 -4.71 -6.46
C SER A 303 1.65 -5.26 -5.07
N LYS A 304 2.63 -4.67 -4.35
CA LYS A 304 3.07 -5.15 -3.03
C LYS A 304 3.20 -4.00 -2.02
N PRO A 305 2.82 -4.21 -0.75
CA PRO A 305 3.10 -3.26 0.33
C PRO A 305 4.61 -3.04 0.51
N TYR A 306 4.99 -1.85 0.99
CA TYR A 306 6.37 -1.49 1.35
C TYR A 306 7.42 -1.70 0.24
N ALA A 307 7.01 -1.65 -1.02
CA ALA A 307 7.93 -1.71 -2.17
C ALA A 307 8.74 -0.40 -2.28
N PHE A 308 9.73 -0.20 -1.40
CA PHE A 308 10.53 1.02 -1.36
C PHE A 308 11.32 1.26 -2.65
N GLY A 309 11.32 2.52 -3.11
CA GLY A 309 12.14 2.95 -4.23
C GLY A 309 13.62 3.01 -3.85
N ARG A 310 14.47 2.84 -4.85
CA ARG A 310 15.93 2.99 -4.73
C ARG A 310 16.44 3.92 -5.82
N LEU A 311 17.28 4.88 -5.43
CA LEU A 311 18.04 5.66 -6.40
C LEU A 311 19.06 4.75 -7.11
N ASN A 312 19.27 5.01 -8.40
CA ASN A 312 20.29 4.38 -9.22
C ASN A 312 21.11 5.47 -9.94
N ASN A 313 22.24 5.09 -10.53
CA ASN A 313 23.10 6.03 -11.26
C ASN A 313 22.34 6.85 -12.33
N GLU A 314 21.43 6.22 -13.08
CA GLU A 314 20.65 6.86 -14.15
C GLU A 314 19.78 8.00 -13.61
N ILE A 315 18.93 7.74 -12.61
CA ILE A 315 18.11 8.76 -11.94
C ILE A 315 19.00 9.86 -11.32
N ILE A 316 20.14 9.49 -10.72
CA ILE A 316 21.05 10.46 -10.09
C ILE A 316 21.65 11.44 -11.12
N VAL A 317 22.04 11.00 -12.32
CA VAL A 317 22.47 11.91 -13.40
C VAL A 317 21.37 12.93 -13.70
N LEU A 318 20.13 12.47 -13.86
CA LEU A 318 19.01 13.33 -14.22
C LEU A 318 18.65 14.31 -13.10
N LEU A 319 18.60 13.86 -11.85
CA LEU A 319 18.34 14.72 -10.69
C LEU A 319 19.39 15.82 -10.54
N SER A 320 20.67 15.49 -10.66
CA SER A 320 21.75 16.48 -10.64
C SER A 320 21.62 17.47 -11.80
N SER A 321 21.29 16.99 -13.01
CA SER A 321 21.07 17.83 -14.20
C SER A 321 19.82 18.74 -14.09
N LEU A 322 18.87 18.40 -13.22
CA LEU A 322 17.67 19.16 -12.91
C LEU A 322 17.83 20.09 -11.68
N GLY A 323 19.02 20.16 -11.10
CA GLY A 323 19.37 21.10 -10.03
C GLY A 323 19.22 20.57 -8.59
N ILE A 324 19.10 19.25 -8.39
CA ILE A 324 19.28 18.66 -7.06
C ILE A 324 20.77 18.76 -6.67
N THR A 325 21.06 19.29 -5.48
CA THR A 325 22.42 19.52 -5.00
C THR A 325 23.14 18.22 -4.66
N ALA A 326 24.47 18.25 -4.75
CA ALA A 326 25.34 17.17 -4.29
C ALA A 326 25.11 16.86 -2.80
N GLU A 327 24.97 17.91 -1.98
CA GLU A 327 24.68 17.86 -0.56
C GLU A 327 23.42 17.03 -0.24
N ASN A 328 22.29 17.30 -0.89
CA ASN A 328 21.05 16.56 -0.66
C ASN A 328 21.19 15.06 -0.96
N LEU A 329 21.94 14.71 -2.01
CA LEU A 329 22.18 13.31 -2.41
C LEU A 329 23.14 12.61 -1.45
N LEU A 330 24.20 13.28 -1.00
CA LEU A 330 25.15 12.78 0.00
C LEU A 330 24.47 12.61 1.37
N LEU A 331 23.63 13.56 1.79
CA LEU A 331 22.86 13.47 3.04
C LEU A 331 21.96 12.22 3.04
N ARG A 332 21.18 12.00 1.98
CA ARG A 332 20.32 10.80 1.87
C ARG A 332 21.12 9.51 1.72
N GLN A 333 22.34 9.55 1.20
CA GLN A 333 23.24 8.40 1.21
C GLN A 333 23.76 8.13 2.63
N GLN A 334 24.13 9.16 3.38
CA GLN A 334 24.63 9.02 4.75
C GLN A 334 23.56 8.47 5.70
N GLU A 335 22.34 9.03 5.66
CA GLU A 335 21.19 8.50 6.44
C GLU A 335 20.93 7.00 6.17
N TYR A 336 21.16 6.55 4.94
CA TYR A 336 21.02 5.15 4.55
C TYR A 336 22.18 4.28 5.05
N PHE A 337 23.40 4.80 5.11
CA PHE A 337 24.56 4.14 5.69
C PHE A 337 24.44 4.02 7.22
N ASP A 338 24.02 5.09 7.88
CA ASP A 338 23.77 5.12 9.33
C ASP A 338 22.68 4.09 9.69
N TRP A 339 21.58 4.05 8.93
CA TRP A 339 20.53 3.04 9.06
C TRP A 339 21.04 1.60 8.90
N ILE A 340 21.95 1.35 7.94
CA ILE A 340 22.60 0.03 7.79
C ILE A 340 23.43 -0.31 9.03
N VAL A 341 24.20 0.63 9.60
CA VAL A 341 25.05 0.39 10.77
C VAL A 341 24.20 0.17 12.03
N HIS A 342 23.26 1.09 12.30
CA HIS A 342 22.38 1.07 13.47
C HIS A 342 21.50 -0.17 13.51
N ALA A 343 21.16 -0.78 12.37
CA ALA A 343 20.43 -2.05 12.33
C ALA A 343 21.14 -3.23 13.02
N SER A 344 22.43 -3.10 13.41
CA SER A 344 23.14 -4.06 14.27
C SER A 344 23.37 -3.61 15.71
N GLN A 345 22.84 -2.45 16.09
CA GLN A 345 23.02 -1.79 17.39
C GLN A 345 21.68 -1.46 18.07
N GLN A 346 20.65 -1.19 17.28
CA GLN A 346 19.32 -0.77 17.73
C GLN A 346 18.26 -1.72 17.17
N PRO A 347 17.32 -2.21 17.99
CA PRO A 347 16.29 -3.14 17.53
C PRO A 347 15.33 -2.49 16.52
N GLU A 348 15.09 -1.18 16.63
CA GLU A 348 14.17 -0.45 15.75
C GLU A 348 14.62 -0.42 14.30
N ASP A 349 15.87 -0.02 14.07
CA ASP A 349 16.48 -0.02 12.73
C ASP A 349 16.71 -1.45 12.23
N ALA A 350 16.96 -2.42 13.11
CA ALA A 350 17.04 -3.84 12.75
C ALA A 350 15.71 -4.35 12.16
N ILE A 351 14.60 -4.07 12.85
CA ILE A 351 13.24 -4.45 12.45
C ILE A 351 12.85 -3.74 11.15
N ASP A 352 13.17 -2.44 11.01
CA ASP A 352 12.89 -1.67 9.81
C ASP A 352 13.68 -2.21 8.60
N LEU A 353 15.00 -2.42 8.75
CA LEU A 353 15.86 -3.00 7.71
C LEU A 353 15.37 -4.38 7.26
N LEU A 354 15.17 -5.30 8.21
CA LEU A 354 14.69 -6.66 7.91
C LEU A 354 13.32 -6.63 7.23
N SER A 355 12.40 -5.77 7.70
CA SER A 355 11.08 -5.60 7.10
C SER A 355 11.12 -5.00 5.69
N ALA A 356 12.06 -4.10 5.40
CA ALA A 356 12.25 -3.45 4.10
C ALA A 356 12.97 -4.33 3.07
N VAL A 357 13.87 -5.24 3.50
CA VAL A 357 14.49 -6.24 2.60
C VAL A 357 13.64 -7.50 2.40
N GLY A 358 12.57 -7.67 3.18
CA GLY A 358 11.58 -8.75 3.04
C GLY A 358 11.76 -9.93 4.01
N GLU A 359 12.72 -9.84 4.94
CA GLU A 359 13.03 -10.87 5.95
C GLU A 359 12.15 -10.67 7.21
N TYR A 360 10.83 -10.66 7.01
CA TYR A 360 9.87 -10.36 8.08
C TYR A 360 9.94 -11.34 9.26
N ASP A 361 10.15 -12.62 8.99
CA ASP A 361 10.25 -13.65 10.04
C ASP A 361 11.49 -13.41 10.93
N ALA A 362 12.56 -12.82 10.37
CA ALA A 362 13.71 -12.38 11.15
C ALA A 362 13.40 -11.10 11.94
N ALA A 363 12.64 -10.15 11.37
CA ALA A 363 12.19 -8.95 12.09
C ALA A 363 11.33 -9.31 13.31
N GLU A 364 10.44 -10.31 13.19
CA GLU A 364 9.68 -10.86 14.33
C GLU A 364 10.60 -11.51 15.37
N ARG A 365 11.67 -12.18 14.94
CA ARG A 365 12.64 -12.77 15.87
C ARG A 365 13.53 -11.76 16.59
N VAL A 366 13.87 -10.60 16.02
CA VAL A 366 14.59 -9.53 16.75
C VAL A 366 13.82 -9.14 18.01
N LEU A 367 12.50 -9.14 17.90
CA LEU A 367 11.59 -8.83 18.98
C LEU A 367 11.37 -9.97 19.98
N LEU A 368 11.35 -11.23 19.49
CA LEU A 368 11.07 -12.41 20.31
C LEU A 368 12.30 -13.00 21.02
N ASP A 369 13.46 -12.98 20.36
CA ASP A 369 14.71 -13.63 20.78
C ASP A 369 15.81 -12.61 21.16
N GLY A 370 15.56 -11.31 20.95
CA GLY A 370 16.56 -10.24 21.13
C GLY A 370 17.41 -9.98 19.88
N LEU A 371 18.15 -8.87 19.91
CA LEU A 371 18.98 -8.43 18.78
C LEU A 371 20.12 -9.42 18.49
N ASP A 372 20.80 -9.91 19.53
CA ASP A 372 21.97 -10.79 19.42
C ASP A 372 21.65 -12.15 18.78
N ALA A 373 20.51 -12.74 19.13
CA ALA A 373 20.04 -14.01 18.57
C ALA A 373 19.75 -13.96 17.06
N VAL A 374 19.49 -12.76 16.53
CA VAL A 374 19.19 -12.53 15.10
C VAL A 374 20.33 -11.79 14.39
N LEU A 375 21.34 -11.31 15.13
CA LEU A 375 22.52 -10.63 14.62
C LEU A 375 23.19 -11.35 13.44
N PRO A 376 23.30 -12.70 13.37
CA PRO A 376 23.82 -13.39 12.18
C PRO A 376 22.97 -13.16 10.92
N VAL A 377 21.65 -13.07 11.05
CA VAL A 377 20.72 -12.80 9.93
C VAL A 377 20.78 -11.33 9.54
N ILE A 378 20.80 -10.42 10.52
CA ILE A 378 21.01 -8.97 10.30
C ILE A 378 22.31 -8.75 9.55
N ARG A 379 23.43 -9.29 10.03
CA ARG A 379 24.76 -9.18 9.40
C ARG A 379 24.78 -9.76 7.99
N LYS A 380 24.04 -10.85 7.72
CA LYS A 380 23.85 -11.40 6.37
C LYS A 380 23.10 -10.41 5.46
N CYS A 381 22.04 -9.77 5.96
CA CYS A 381 21.27 -8.77 5.20
C CYS A 381 22.07 -7.49 4.95
N GLN A 382 22.77 -6.96 5.97
CA GLN A 382 23.69 -5.82 5.83
C GLN A 382 24.78 -6.12 4.80
N ARG A 383 25.49 -7.25 4.94
CA ARG A 383 26.53 -7.67 3.97
C ARG A 383 25.99 -7.84 2.55
N LYS A 384 24.73 -8.26 2.40
CA LYS A 384 24.07 -8.35 1.10
C LYS A 384 23.80 -6.97 0.49
N GLU A 385 23.15 -6.05 1.20
CA GLU A 385 22.88 -4.70 0.66
C GLU A 385 24.19 -3.92 0.39
N VAL A 386 25.23 -4.09 1.22
CA VAL A 386 26.56 -3.50 1.02
C VAL A 386 27.32 -4.16 -0.15
N GLY A 387 27.27 -5.49 -0.26
CA GLY A 387 27.82 -6.21 -1.42
C GLY A 387 27.14 -5.78 -2.72
N ASP A 388 25.83 -5.51 -2.66
CA ASP A 388 25.02 -4.95 -3.75
C ASP A 388 25.41 -3.49 -4.11
N PHE A 389 26.40 -2.84 -3.49
CA PHE A 389 26.99 -1.59 -4.01
C PHE A 389 27.93 -1.85 -5.20
N LYS A 390 28.42 -3.07 -5.36
CA LYS A 390 29.14 -3.53 -6.56
C LYS A 390 28.23 -4.46 -7.36
N ARG A 391 28.32 -4.40 -8.69
CA ARG A 391 27.68 -5.35 -9.60
C ARG A 391 28.50 -6.64 -9.69
N GLU A 392 27.88 -7.69 -10.22
CA GLU A 392 28.56 -8.95 -10.58
C GLU A 392 29.73 -8.75 -11.56
N ASP A 393 29.69 -7.69 -12.39
CA ASP A 393 30.79 -7.29 -13.28
C ASP A 393 31.88 -6.42 -12.60
N GLY A 394 31.89 -6.38 -11.27
CA GLY A 394 32.83 -5.62 -10.43
C GLY A 394 32.58 -4.11 -10.40
N LYS A 395 31.66 -3.57 -11.22
CA LYS A 395 31.43 -2.13 -11.30
C LYS A 395 30.59 -1.60 -10.15
N GLU A 396 31.02 -0.47 -9.61
CA GLU A 396 30.31 0.25 -8.55
C GLU A 396 29.02 0.89 -9.06
N ARG A 397 27.98 0.81 -8.25
CA ARG A 397 26.67 1.44 -8.47
C ARG A 397 26.20 2.12 -7.19
N SER A 398 25.77 3.38 -7.30
CA SER A 398 24.99 4.00 -6.23
C SER A 398 23.62 3.33 -6.15
N ARG A 399 23.24 2.89 -4.95
CA ARG A 399 22.01 2.15 -4.66
C ARG A 399 21.54 2.46 -3.25
N THR A 400 20.76 3.53 -3.12
CA THR A 400 20.27 4.06 -1.84
C THR A 400 18.76 3.86 -1.74
N ILE A 401 18.25 3.28 -0.64
CA ILE A 401 16.81 3.22 -0.36
C ILE A 401 16.33 4.59 0.10
N ILE A 402 15.25 5.11 -0.48
CA ILE A 402 14.61 6.35 -0.04
C ILE A 402 13.29 6.01 0.65
N LYS A 403 13.18 6.25 1.96
CA LYS A 403 12.01 5.86 2.76
C LYS A 403 10.71 6.55 2.27
N ARG A 404 10.81 7.82 1.83
CA ARG A 404 9.74 8.62 1.16
C ARG A 404 9.63 8.34 -0.36
N SER A 405 9.74 7.08 -0.75
CA SER A 405 9.54 6.64 -2.13
C SER A 405 8.94 5.23 -2.23
N ARG A 406 8.39 4.89 -3.40
CA ARG A 406 7.99 3.53 -3.76
C ARG A 406 8.42 3.19 -5.19
N LYS A 407 8.58 1.91 -5.47
CA LYS A 407 8.64 1.34 -6.83
C LYS A 407 7.35 0.54 -7.05
N ILE A 408 6.42 1.10 -7.83
CA ILE A 408 5.03 0.63 -7.91
C ILE A 408 4.50 0.64 -9.34
N TYR A 409 3.53 -0.24 -9.64
CA TYR A 409 2.90 -0.34 -10.95
C TYR A 409 2.14 0.94 -11.31
N GLY A 410 2.24 1.35 -12.58
CA GLY A 410 1.34 2.33 -13.17
C GLY A 410 -0.01 1.72 -13.54
N VAL A 411 -1.09 2.50 -13.36
CA VAL A 411 -2.44 2.21 -13.86
C VAL A 411 -3.12 3.48 -14.36
N CYS A 412 -4.12 3.35 -15.24
CA CYS A 412 -4.90 4.48 -15.75
C CYS A 412 -6.04 4.84 -14.80
N ASP A 413 -6.50 6.08 -14.78
CA ASP A 413 -7.76 6.48 -14.14
C ASP A 413 -8.98 6.05 -14.99
N PRO A 414 -9.78 5.06 -14.57
CA PRO A 414 -10.92 4.59 -15.35
C PRO A 414 -12.13 5.55 -15.28
N PHE A 415 -12.13 6.53 -14.38
CA PHE A 415 -13.25 7.45 -14.14
C PHE A 415 -13.04 8.85 -14.73
N LYS A 416 -11.81 9.20 -15.14
CA LYS A 416 -11.41 10.54 -15.62
C LYS A 416 -11.67 11.65 -14.59
N VAL A 417 -11.36 11.36 -13.32
CA VAL A 417 -11.44 12.31 -12.19
C VAL A 417 -10.14 13.08 -11.98
N LEU A 418 -8.99 12.53 -12.37
CA LEU A 418 -7.69 13.20 -12.33
C LEU A 418 -7.50 14.11 -13.55
N LYS A 419 -6.95 15.30 -13.35
CA LYS A 419 -6.56 16.23 -14.43
C LYS A 419 -5.14 15.93 -14.92
N GLU A 420 -4.83 16.45 -16.10
CA GLU A 420 -3.47 16.42 -16.64
C GLU A 420 -2.44 16.99 -15.63
N GLY A 421 -1.38 16.24 -15.36
CA GLY A 421 -0.36 16.58 -14.37
C GLY A 421 -0.67 16.14 -12.93
N GLU A 422 -1.87 15.62 -12.66
CA GLU A 422 -2.26 15.04 -11.36
C GLU A 422 -2.09 13.51 -11.36
N VAL A 423 -1.75 12.96 -10.19
CA VAL A 423 -1.68 11.51 -9.93
C VAL A 423 -2.32 11.17 -8.59
N HIS A 424 -2.96 10.00 -8.51
CA HIS A 424 -3.39 9.43 -7.23
C HIS A 424 -2.39 8.37 -6.79
N VAL A 425 -1.76 8.58 -5.63
CA VAL A 425 -0.77 7.66 -5.05
C VAL A 425 -1.21 7.29 -3.64
N ARG A 426 -1.75 6.07 -3.50
CA ARG A 426 -2.18 5.51 -2.22
C ARG A 426 -1.34 4.28 -1.91
N ILE A 427 -0.72 4.27 -0.74
CA ILE A 427 0.35 3.35 -0.37
C ILE A 427 0.09 2.72 0.98
N THR A 428 0.63 1.53 1.19
CA THR A 428 0.79 0.99 2.53
C THR A 428 2.01 1.68 3.17
N GLU A 429 1.73 2.51 4.19
CA GLU A 429 2.72 3.04 5.12
C GLU A 429 2.85 2.13 6.35
N GLY A 430 3.75 2.51 7.26
CA GLY A 430 4.00 1.82 8.52
C GLY A 430 2.84 1.93 9.49
N ARG A 431 3.11 2.49 10.68
CA ARG A 431 2.13 2.61 11.78
C ARG A 431 0.78 3.20 11.33
N GLY A 432 0.79 4.23 10.47
CA GLY A 432 -0.42 4.86 9.90
C GLY A 432 -1.27 4.01 8.95
N GLY A 433 -0.83 2.80 8.56
CA GLY A 433 -1.59 1.91 7.68
C GLY A 433 -1.65 2.39 6.23
N VAL A 434 -2.81 2.27 5.59
CA VAL A 434 -2.98 2.69 4.17
C VAL A 434 -3.35 4.17 4.09
N SER A 435 -2.41 4.99 3.65
CA SER A 435 -2.57 6.44 3.49
C SER A 435 -2.43 6.86 2.02
N THR A 436 -2.77 8.11 1.73
CA THR A 436 -2.62 8.71 0.40
C THR A 436 -1.62 9.85 0.47
N VAL A 437 -0.69 9.88 -0.47
CA VAL A 437 0.22 11.01 -0.65
C VAL A 437 -0.61 12.17 -1.23
N ARG A 438 -0.62 13.32 -0.56
CA ARG A 438 -1.50 14.46 -0.87
C ARG A 438 -0.75 15.77 -0.73
N GLY A 439 -1.19 16.80 -1.47
CA GLY A 439 -0.80 18.19 -1.22
C GLY A 439 0.66 18.54 -1.57
N CYS A 440 1.43 17.58 -2.09
CA CYS A 440 2.82 17.74 -2.47
C CYS A 440 3.05 17.39 -3.95
N ASP A 441 4.21 17.81 -4.45
CA ASP A 441 4.70 17.42 -5.77
C ASP A 441 5.50 16.13 -5.64
N VAL A 442 5.36 15.25 -6.64
CA VAL A 442 6.01 13.95 -6.67
C VAL A 442 6.81 13.79 -7.95
N LEU A 443 8.01 13.22 -7.79
CA LEU A 443 8.85 12.77 -8.89
C LEU A 443 8.40 11.37 -9.30
N VAL A 444 8.13 11.16 -10.58
CA VAL A 444 7.78 9.87 -11.18
C VAL A 444 8.74 9.58 -12.33
N VAL A 445 9.49 8.47 -12.24
CA VAL A 445 10.50 8.08 -13.24
C VAL A 445 10.38 6.61 -13.59
N ARG A 446 10.37 6.27 -14.87
CA ARG A 446 10.50 4.90 -15.37
C ARG A 446 11.94 4.59 -15.74
N ASN A 447 12.44 3.40 -15.37
CA ASN A 447 13.78 2.94 -15.77
C ASN A 447 13.72 2.00 -16.98
N PRO A 448 14.71 2.03 -17.90
CA PRO A 448 15.87 2.91 -17.91
C PRO A 448 15.51 4.34 -18.34
N CYS A 449 16.15 5.35 -17.76
CA CYS A 449 15.94 6.77 -18.06
C CYS A 449 17.25 7.45 -18.47
N LEU A 450 17.20 8.31 -19.49
CA LEU A 450 18.36 9.08 -19.96
C LEU A 450 18.01 10.52 -20.38
N ASN A 451 16.77 10.79 -20.78
CA ASN A 451 16.36 12.18 -21.04
C ASN A 451 16.01 12.87 -19.72
N PRO A 452 16.45 14.12 -19.45
CA PRO A 452 15.97 14.89 -18.29
C PRO A 452 14.44 15.01 -18.21
N GLY A 453 13.73 14.95 -19.35
CA GLY A 453 12.28 14.88 -19.44
C GLY A 453 11.64 13.59 -18.93
N ASP A 454 12.41 12.50 -18.75
CA ASP A 454 11.90 11.24 -18.17
C ASP A 454 11.50 11.39 -16.69
N CYS A 455 12.05 12.42 -16.03
CA CYS A 455 11.79 12.77 -14.63
C CYS A 455 10.55 13.64 -14.51
N LEU A 456 9.38 13.00 -14.42
CA LEU A 456 8.11 13.72 -14.38
C LEU A 456 7.82 14.30 -13.01
N LYS A 457 7.50 15.59 -12.95
CA LYS A 457 7.06 16.29 -11.74
C LYS A 457 5.54 16.47 -11.76
N LEU A 458 4.84 15.56 -11.10
CA LEU A 458 3.37 15.47 -11.05
C LEU A 458 2.84 15.89 -9.68
N ARG A 459 1.55 16.21 -9.57
CA ARG A 459 0.89 16.65 -8.33
C ARG A 459 0.15 15.48 -7.69
N ALA A 460 0.44 15.16 -6.43
CA ALA A 460 -0.28 14.10 -5.72
C ALA A 460 -1.62 14.60 -5.14
N VAL A 461 -2.72 13.99 -5.61
CA VAL A 461 -4.10 14.39 -5.31
C VAL A 461 -4.88 13.19 -4.75
N GLU A 462 -5.72 13.42 -3.74
CA GLU A 462 -6.69 12.42 -3.32
C GLU A 462 -7.95 12.46 -4.19
N CYS A 463 -8.40 11.29 -4.62
CA CYS A 463 -9.69 11.10 -5.28
C CYS A 463 -10.42 9.95 -4.59
N PRO A 464 -11.53 10.20 -3.86
CA PRO A 464 -12.28 9.14 -3.17
C PRO A 464 -12.72 7.99 -4.08
N ALA A 465 -13.03 8.28 -5.36
CA ALA A 465 -13.34 7.28 -6.37
C ALA A 465 -12.21 6.25 -6.60
N LEU A 466 -10.96 6.67 -6.44
CA LEU A 466 -9.74 5.86 -6.68
C LEU A 466 -9.20 5.20 -5.41
N ALA A 467 -9.74 5.51 -4.21
CA ALA A 467 -9.20 5.07 -2.91
C ALA A 467 -9.14 3.54 -2.67
N HIS A 468 -9.70 2.75 -3.59
CA HIS A 468 -9.61 1.28 -3.58
C HIS A 468 -8.35 0.73 -4.28
N LEU A 469 -7.61 1.58 -5.01
CA LEU A 469 -6.34 1.27 -5.65
C LEU A 469 -5.21 1.60 -4.66
N VAL A 470 -4.48 0.58 -4.22
CA VAL A 470 -3.43 0.69 -3.18
C VAL A 470 -2.14 0.00 -3.67
N ASP A 471 -0.99 0.60 -3.35
CA ASP A 471 0.35 0.19 -3.78
C ASP A 471 0.56 0.23 -5.31
N CYS A 472 -0.06 1.24 -5.94
CA CYS A 472 0.07 1.59 -7.36
C CYS A 472 -0.05 3.11 -7.56
N VAL A 473 0.46 3.63 -8.68
CA VAL A 473 0.29 5.03 -9.09
C VAL A 473 -0.77 5.11 -10.20
N VAL A 474 -1.82 5.90 -9.97
CA VAL A 474 -2.88 6.14 -10.94
C VAL A 474 -2.58 7.42 -11.72
N PHE A 475 -2.48 7.30 -13.03
CA PHE A 475 -2.26 8.41 -13.96
C PHE A 475 -3.58 8.93 -14.54
N ALA A 476 -3.67 10.25 -14.72
CA ALA A 476 -4.78 10.88 -15.43
C ALA A 476 -4.98 10.27 -16.82
N SER A 477 -6.25 10.06 -17.21
CA SER A 477 -6.64 9.52 -18.52
C SER A 477 -7.29 10.58 -19.41
N VAL A 478 -6.81 11.81 -19.26
CA VAL A 478 -7.17 13.02 -20.01
C VAL A 478 -5.92 13.90 -20.14
N ALA A 479 -5.83 14.64 -21.24
CA ALA A 479 -4.83 15.68 -21.46
C ALA A 479 -5.43 16.81 -22.31
N ARG A 480 -4.72 17.92 -22.43
CA ARG A 480 -5.00 18.96 -23.44
C ARG A 480 -4.73 18.43 -24.86
N PRO A 481 -5.33 19.02 -25.90
CA PRO A 481 -5.01 18.69 -27.29
C PRO A 481 -3.50 18.85 -27.55
N GLY A 482 -2.88 17.83 -28.14
CA GLY A 482 -1.44 17.81 -28.45
C GLY A 482 -0.52 17.41 -27.29
N HIS A 483 -1.06 17.02 -26.12
CA HIS A 483 -0.26 16.51 -25.00
C HIS A 483 -0.37 14.98 -24.87
N HIS A 484 0.72 14.36 -24.43
CA HIS A 484 0.86 12.91 -24.29
C HIS A 484 0.46 12.40 -22.89
N SER A 485 0.34 11.08 -22.75
CA SER A 485 0.08 10.44 -21.46
C SER A 485 1.35 10.46 -20.59
N ALA A 486 1.20 10.65 -19.28
CA ALA A 486 2.34 10.65 -18.37
C ALA A 486 3.18 9.33 -18.45
N PRO A 487 2.60 8.14 -18.65
CA PRO A 487 3.37 6.93 -18.97
C PRO A 487 4.30 7.06 -20.18
N SER A 488 3.80 7.54 -21.33
CA SER A 488 4.59 7.63 -22.57
C SER A 488 5.68 8.70 -22.49
N MET A 489 5.42 9.79 -21.78
CA MET A 489 6.40 10.85 -21.49
C MET A 489 7.64 10.37 -20.71
N SER A 490 7.55 9.27 -19.93
CA SER A 490 8.68 8.73 -19.16
C SER A 490 9.31 7.52 -19.85
N SER A 491 10.37 7.78 -20.62
CA SER A 491 11.11 6.75 -21.39
C SER A 491 10.28 6.01 -22.46
N GLY A 492 9.13 6.53 -22.90
CA GLY A 492 8.24 5.81 -23.81
C GLY A 492 7.53 4.64 -23.12
N GLY A 493 7.01 4.87 -21.91
CA GLY A 493 6.35 3.85 -21.09
C GLY A 493 4.90 3.55 -21.49
N ASP A 494 4.44 2.38 -21.08
CA ASP A 494 3.05 1.95 -21.19
C ASP A 494 2.52 1.46 -19.83
N LEU A 495 1.30 0.95 -19.77
CA LEU A 495 0.70 0.40 -18.55
C LEU A 495 0.55 -1.13 -18.63
N ASP A 496 1.37 -1.81 -19.44
CA ASP A 496 1.30 -3.26 -19.66
C ASP A 496 2.12 -4.09 -18.63
N GLY A 497 2.80 -3.37 -17.73
CA GLY A 497 3.47 -3.88 -16.55
C GLY A 497 4.59 -2.98 -16.00
N ASP A 498 4.68 -1.73 -16.45
CA ASP A 498 5.74 -0.83 -16.02
C ASP A 498 5.63 -0.44 -14.55
N GLU A 499 6.78 -0.45 -13.88
CA GLU A 499 6.95 -0.03 -12.49
C GLU A 499 7.71 1.30 -12.44
N TYR A 500 7.13 2.29 -11.78
CA TYR A 500 7.66 3.65 -11.66
C TYR A 500 8.32 3.85 -10.30
N PHE A 501 9.46 4.52 -10.28
CA PHE A 501 10.01 5.12 -9.06
C PHE A 501 9.21 6.40 -8.77
N VAL A 502 8.43 6.38 -7.70
CA VAL A 502 7.60 7.48 -7.22
C VAL A 502 8.20 8.00 -5.92
N CYS A 503 8.66 9.24 -5.89
CA CYS A 503 9.33 9.87 -4.75
C CYS A 503 8.66 11.18 -4.37
N TRP A 504 8.40 11.37 -3.06
CA TRP A 504 7.79 12.58 -2.49
C TRP A 504 8.66 13.20 -1.39
N ASP A 505 9.96 12.91 -1.43
CA ASP A 505 10.96 13.55 -0.59
C ASP A 505 11.25 14.98 -1.09
N PRO A 506 11.00 16.04 -0.29
CA PRO A 506 11.24 17.42 -0.73
C PRO A 506 12.68 17.72 -1.15
N LEU A 507 13.67 16.96 -0.65
CA LEU A 507 15.09 17.16 -1.03
C LEU A 507 15.46 16.53 -2.37
N LEU A 508 14.63 15.62 -2.90
CA LEU A 508 14.84 14.90 -4.17
C LEU A 508 13.77 15.25 -5.23
N VAL A 509 12.73 15.97 -4.81
CA VAL A 509 11.80 16.85 -5.52
C VAL A 509 12.37 17.91 -6.48
N PRO A 510 12.72 17.71 -7.78
CA PRO A 510 13.31 18.82 -8.56
C PRO A 510 12.37 20.03 -8.63
N SER A 511 12.92 21.24 -8.52
CA SER A 511 12.16 22.48 -8.72
C SER A 511 11.85 22.70 -10.20
N VAL A 512 12.85 22.45 -11.05
CA VAL A 512 12.83 22.59 -12.52
C VAL A 512 12.10 21.43 -13.18
N ARG A 513 11.41 21.72 -14.30
CA ARG A 513 10.86 20.73 -15.24
C ARG A 513 11.62 20.77 -16.56
N HIS A 514 11.74 19.63 -17.23
CA HIS A 514 12.23 19.53 -18.60
C HIS A 514 11.10 18.99 -19.48
N GLU A 515 11.10 19.37 -20.75
CA GLU A 515 10.18 18.83 -21.75
C GLU A 515 10.46 17.34 -21.98
N ALA A 516 9.40 16.55 -22.16
CA ALA A 516 9.51 15.13 -22.48
C ALA A 516 10.05 14.93 -23.91
N TYR A 517 10.50 13.72 -24.21
CA TYR A 517 10.86 13.35 -25.58
C TYR A 517 9.71 12.54 -26.20
N ASP A 518 9.40 12.75 -27.48
CA ASP A 518 8.21 12.16 -28.12
C ASP A 518 8.32 10.66 -28.44
N TYR A 519 9.40 10.01 -28.00
CA TYR A 519 9.68 8.56 -28.13
C TYR A 519 9.13 7.88 -29.42
N PRO A 520 9.50 8.37 -30.63
CA PRO A 520 8.87 7.94 -31.86
C PRO A 520 9.14 6.46 -32.19
N PRO A 521 8.15 5.73 -32.73
CA PRO A 521 8.31 4.30 -33.03
C PRO A 521 9.32 4.05 -34.15
N ASN A 522 10.08 2.97 -34.02
CA ASN A 522 11.03 2.51 -35.03
C ASN A 522 10.33 2.16 -36.37
N LYS A 523 10.94 2.52 -37.50
CA LYS A 523 10.43 2.17 -38.84
C LYS A 523 10.42 0.65 -39.03
N GLU A 524 9.23 0.07 -39.24
CA GLU A 524 9.08 -1.36 -39.46
C GLU A 524 9.54 -1.78 -40.87
N ARG A 525 10.48 -2.73 -40.95
CA ARG A 525 10.79 -3.43 -42.21
C ARG A 525 9.82 -4.60 -42.39
N LEU A 526 8.92 -4.48 -43.36
CA LEU A 526 7.98 -5.52 -43.75
C LEU A 526 8.63 -6.46 -44.80
N PHE A 527 8.29 -7.73 -44.72
CA PHE A 527 8.70 -8.77 -45.67
C PHE A 527 7.47 -9.32 -46.42
N THR A 528 7.62 -9.70 -47.69
CA THR A 528 6.51 -10.30 -48.47
C THR A 528 6.16 -11.71 -47.98
N SER A 529 7.17 -12.47 -47.59
CA SER A 529 7.06 -13.75 -46.88
C SER A 529 8.16 -13.83 -45.82
N LEU A 530 7.94 -14.58 -44.75
CA LEU A 530 8.80 -14.58 -43.57
C LEU A 530 8.95 -16.01 -43.06
N THR A 531 10.17 -16.52 -43.12
CA THR A 531 10.51 -17.91 -42.82
C THR A 531 11.04 -18.09 -41.40
N ARG A 532 11.08 -19.34 -40.93
CA ARG A 532 11.75 -19.73 -39.68
C ARG A 532 13.24 -19.34 -39.65
N GLN A 533 13.91 -19.39 -40.80
CA GLN A 533 15.31 -18.96 -40.94
C GLN A 533 15.47 -17.45 -40.72
N ASP A 534 14.51 -16.62 -41.13
CA ASP A 534 14.55 -15.18 -40.87
C ASP A 534 14.39 -14.85 -39.37
N LEU A 535 13.59 -15.64 -38.65
CA LEU A 535 13.48 -15.56 -37.19
C LEU A 535 14.77 -16.02 -36.50
N ALA A 536 15.39 -17.11 -36.96
CA ALA A 536 16.68 -17.59 -36.48
C ALA A 536 17.80 -16.55 -36.71
N ARG A 537 17.85 -15.96 -37.91
CA ARG A 537 18.77 -14.85 -38.24
C ARG A 537 18.51 -13.63 -37.38
N HIS A 538 17.25 -13.28 -37.10
CA HIS A 538 16.91 -12.16 -36.20
C HIS A 538 17.46 -12.41 -34.78
N PHE A 539 17.26 -13.60 -34.22
CA PHE A 539 17.83 -14.00 -32.93
C PHE A 539 19.37 -13.96 -32.95
N ALA A 540 20.01 -14.56 -33.96
CA ALA A 540 21.46 -14.62 -34.07
C ALA A 540 22.12 -13.23 -34.15
N ASN A 541 21.48 -12.32 -34.88
CA ASN A 541 21.91 -10.93 -35.08
C ASN A 541 21.58 -9.99 -33.92
N TYR A 542 20.80 -10.42 -32.92
CA TYR A 542 20.44 -9.61 -31.77
C TYR A 542 21.65 -9.36 -30.86
N ASN A 543 21.85 -8.08 -30.50
CA ASN A 543 23.01 -7.67 -29.72
C ASN A 543 22.72 -6.41 -28.87
N ASN A 544 22.89 -6.53 -27.55
CA ASN A 544 22.73 -5.41 -26.60
C ASN A 544 23.97 -4.51 -26.48
N ALA A 545 25.08 -4.81 -27.17
CA ALA A 545 26.30 -4.02 -27.09
C ALA A 545 26.11 -2.55 -27.53
N SER A 546 25.22 -2.28 -28.49
CA SER A 546 24.89 -0.90 -28.91
C SER A 546 24.21 -0.12 -27.79
N LEU A 547 23.22 -0.71 -27.12
CA LEU A 547 22.52 -0.11 -25.97
C LEU A 547 23.52 0.25 -24.85
N GLY A 548 24.39 -0.69 -24.48
CA GLY A 548 25.45 -0.46 -23.50
C GLY A 548 26.48 0.59 -23.94
N ARG A 549 26.85 0.64 -25.23
CA ARG A 549 27.77 1.66 -25.77
C ARG A 549 27.15 3.06 -25.70
N VAL A 550 25.88 3.21 -26.06
CA VAL A 550 25.16 4.49 -25.99
C VAL A 550 25.04 4.97 -24.54
N SER A 551 24.59 4.10 -23.63
CA SER A 551 24.48 4.44 -22.20
C SER A 551 25.84 4.87 -21.60
N ASN A 552 26.94 4.17 -21.94
CA ASN A 552 28.28 4.56 -21.49
C ASN A 552 28.74 5.90 -22.09
N LEU A 553 28.46 6.18 -23.36
CA LEU A 553 28.79 7.47 -23.98
C LEU A 553 27.95 8.60 -23.37
N HIS A 554 26.66 8.38 -23.16
CA HIS A 554 25.76 9.34 -22.50
C HIS A 554 26.29 9.74 -21.13
N ASN A 555 26.65 8.77 -20.29
CA ASN A 555 27.22 9.05 -18.98
C ASN A 555 28.52 9.86 -19.06
N ARG A 556 29.41 9.57 -20.01
CA ARG A 556 30.64 10.36 -20.21
C ARG A 556 30.35 11.80 -20.66
N TRP A 557 29.42 12.00 -21.59
CA TRP A 557 29.00 13.35 -22.03
C TRP A 557 28.33 14.14 -20.91
N ALA A 558 27.47 13.49 -20.10
CA ALA A 558 26.82 14.12 -18.96
C ALA A 558 27.84 14.55 -17.87
N THR A 559 28.88 13.75 -17.61
CA THR A 559 29.96 14.10 -16.67
C THR A 559 30.89 15.21 -17.19
N ALA A 560 31.08 15.31 -18.51
CA ALA A 560 31.96 16.30 -19.13
C ALA A 560 31.28 17.68 -19.31
N SER A 561 29.95 17.73 -19.47
CA SER A 561 29.21 18.97 -19.69
C SER A 561 28.77 19.64 -18.38
N PRO A 562 28.98 20.95 -18.18
CA PRO A 562 28.38 21.71 -17.07
C PRO A 562 26.83 21.68 -17.06
N LYS A 563 26.20 21.32 -18.19
CA LYS A 563 24.73 21.16 -18.31
C LYS A 563 24.25 19.75 -17.92
N GLY A 564 25.13 18.84 -17.54
CA GLY A 564 24.78 17.44 -17.29
C GLY A 564 24.13 16.78 -18.50
N ALA A 565 23.10 15.97 -18.27
CA ALA A 565 22.31 15.32 -19.32
C ALA A 565 21.43 16.30 -20.16
N ARG A 566 21.44 17.61 -19.86
CA ARG A 566 20.74 18.64 -20.66
C ARG A 566 21.56 19.14 -21.86
N CYS A 567 22.75 18.61 -22.11
CA CYS A 567 23.50 18.95 -23.32
C CYS A 567 22.92 18.25 -24.57
N SER A 568 23.14 18.84 -25.74
CA SER A 568 22.67 18.38 -27.04
C SER A 568 23.11 16.94 -27.35
N GLU A 569 24.33 16.60 -26.95
CA GLU A 569 24.97 15.31 -27.18
C GLU A 569 24.30 14.20 -26.35
N CYS A 570 23.92 14.51 -25.10
CA CYS A 570 23.15 13.59 -24.26
C CYS A 570 21.72 13.40 -24.78
N GLN A 571 21.05 14.46 -25.22
CA GLN A 571 19.70 14.35 -25.78
C GLN A 571 19.67 13.48 -27.05
N GLU A 572 20.64 13.64 -27.95
CA GLU A 572 20.80 12.80 -29.14
C GLU A 572 21.17 11.35 -28.80
N LEU A 573 22.06 11.13 -27.82
CA LEU A 573 22.36 9.78 -27.32
C LEU A 573 21.13 9.13 -26.67
N SER A 574 20.27 9.89 -26.01
CA SER A 574 19.00 9.40 -25.46
C SER A 574 18.02 8.99 -26.58
N ALA A 575 17.90 9.79 -27.64
CA ALA A 575 17.13 9.42 -28.84
C ALA A 575 17.66 8.13 -29.51
N LEU A 576 18.98 7.98 -29.65
CA LEU A 576 19.62 6.78 -30.15
C LEU A 576 19.44 5.57 -29.21
N HIS A 577 19.40 5.80 -27.90
CA HIS A 577 19.12 4.76 -26.90
C HIS A 577 17.70 4.24 -27.02
N SER A 578 16.70 5.13 -27.14
CA SER A 578 15.29 4.77 -27.39
C SER A 578 15.16 3.80 -28.57
N GLN A 579 15.76 4.15 -29.72
CA GLN A 579 15.75 3.29 -30.92
C GLN A 579 16.35 1.89 -30.64
N CYS A 580 17.40 1.82 -29.82
CA CYS A 580 18.05 0.55 -29.43
C CYS A 580 17.19 -0.34 -28.51
N VAL A 581 16.24 0.20 -27.74
CA VAL A 581 15.44 -0.59 -26.77
C VAL A 581 14.61 -1.68 -27.46
N ASP A 582 14.08 -1.40 -28.64
CA ASP A 582 13.39 -2.37 -29.49
C ASP A 582 14.32 -3.21 -30.40
N GLY A 583 15.64 -3.14 -30.18
CA GLY A 583 16.63 -3.93 -30.91
C GLY A 583 16.98 -3.41 -32.31
N ALA A 584 16.66 -2.15 -32.63
CA ALA A 584 17.08 -1.56 -33.89
C ALA A 584 18.61 -1.37 -33.96
N ARG A 585 19.17 -1.47 -35.16
CA ARG A 585 20.59 -1.17 -35.41
C ARG A 585 20.75 0.32 -35.66
N ILE A 586 21.48 1.00 -34.78
CA ILE A 586 21.89 2.40 -34.95
C ILE A 586 23.33 2.51 -35.46
N LYS A 587 23.66 3.64 -36.09
CA LYS A 587 25.04 4.14 -36.21
C LYS A 587 25.18 5.35 -35.29
N ILE A 588 26.12 5.30 -34.35
CA ILE A 588 26.45 6.46 -33.50
C ILE A 588 27.27 7.44 -34.34
N PRO A 589 26.90 8.73 -34.44
CA PRO A 589 27.70 9.74 -35.14
C PRO A 589 29.10 9.87 -34.56
N ASP A 590 30.11 10.05 -35.42
CA ASP A 590 31.52 10.02 -35.01
C ASP A 590 31.85 11.11 -33.97
N ARG A 591 31.19 12.28 -34.05
CA ARG A 591 31.31 13.36 -33.06
C ARG A 591 30.87 12.99 -31.64
N LEU A 592 30.01 11.97 -31.46
CA LEU A 592 29.54 11.51 -30.15
C LEU A 592 30.45 10.42 -29.54
N VAL A 593 31.35 9.83 -30.33
CA VAL A 593 32.19 8.70 -29.90
C VAL A 593 33.32 9.12 -28.96
N SER A 594 33.80 10.36 -29.11
CA SER A 594 34.92 10.93 -28.36
C SER A 594 34.45 12.12 -27.51
N PRO A 595 33.84 11.89 -26.33
CA PRO A 595 33.50 12.97 -25.40
C PRO A 595 34.77 13.67 -24.89
N PRO A 596 34.73 14.98 -24.66
CA PRO A 596 35.86 15.74 -24.12
C PRO A 596 36.22 15.27 -22.71
N GLY A 597 37.46 15.56 -22.32
CA GLY A 597 37.87 15.49 -20.91
C GLY A 597 37.06 16.47 -20.07
N ARG A 598 37.02 16.22 -18.77
CA ARG A 598 36.34 17.11 -17.82
C ARG A 598 37.17 18.40 -17.65
N PRO A 599 36.55 19.60 -17.53
CA PRO A 599 37.30 20.83 -17.35
C PRO A 599 38.23 20.77 -16.12
N GLU A 600 39.48 21.19 -16.29
CA GLU A 600 40.46 21.26 -15.20
C GLU A 600 39.96 22.22 -14.10
N GLY A 601 40.12 21.82 -12.83
CA GLY A 601 39.63 22.57 -11.68
C GLY A 601 38.15 22.39 -11.31
N SER A 602 37.38 21.54 -12.01
CA SER A 602 35.97 21.27 -11.67
C SER A 602 35.78 20.33 -10.46
N GLU A 603 34.89 20.69 -9.53
CA GLU A 603 34.51 19.87 -8.36
C GLU A 603 34.16 18.43 -8.75
N PRO A 604 34.53 17.38 -8.00
CA PRO A 604 34.30 15.97 -8.37
C PRO A 604 32.84 15.67 -8.77
N TRP A 605 32.63 14.83 -9.79
CA TRP A 605 31.27 14.53 -10.25
C TRP A 605 30.49 13.73 -9.20
N ILE A 606 29.22 14.09 -8.97
CA ILE A 606 28.42 13.57 -7.86
C ILE A 606 28.31 12.04 -7.84
N ILE A 607 28.25 11.38 -9.00
CA ILE A 607 28.21 9.92 -9.05
C ILE A 607 29.52 9.30 -8.56
N ASP A 608 30.65 9.93 -8.83
CA ASP A 608 31.95 9.42 -8.41
C ASP A 608 32.16 9.69 -6.92
N GLN A 609 31.72 10.84 -6.39
CA GLN A 609 31.63 11.09 -4.94
C GLN A 609 30.76 10.04 -4.22
N LEU A 610 29.57 9.73 -4.76
CA LEU A 610 28.66 8.74 -4.17
C LEU A 610 29.22 7.31 -4.25
N LYS A 611 29.96 6.95 -5.31
CA LYS A 611 30.66 5.65 -5.40
C LYS A 611 31.82 5.57 -4.41
N ASP A 612 32.69 6.59 -4.37
CA ASP A 612 33.82 6.65 -3.46
C ASP A 612 33.36 6.53 -2.01
N ASN A 613 32.29 7.25 -1.65
CA ASN A 613 31.69 7.16 -0.32
C ASN A 613 31.10 5.77 -0.05
N ALA A 614 30.41 5.17 -1.01
CA ALA A 614 29.88 3.80 -0.89
C ALA A 614 30.97 2.73 -0.79
N SER A 615 32.08 2.86 -1.52
CA SER A 615 33.21 1.94 -1.46
C SER A 615 34.01 2.09 -0.17
N ARG A 616 34.29 3.33 0.28
CA ARG A 616 34.88 3.59 1.61
C ARG A 616 34.01 3.04 2.74
N PHE A 617 32.70 3.26 2.68
CA PHE A 617 31.76 2.69 3.64
C PHE A 617 31.78 1.16 3.59
N ALA A 618 31.74 0.54 2.40
CA ALA A 618 31.77 -0.92 2.26
C ALA A 618 33.07 -1.53 2.81
N GLU A 619 34.22 -0.93 2.51
CA GLU A 619 35.54 -1.37 3.02
C GLU A 619 35.63 -1.24 4.53
N LYS A 620 35.20 -0.09 5.10
CA LYS A 620 35.11 0.12 6.55
C LYS A 620 34.18 -0.90 7.20
N PHE A 621 32.94 -1.02 6.72
CA PHE A 621 31.93 -1.90 7.28
C PHE A 621 32.33 -3.38 7.23
N LEU A 622 32.94 -3.83 6.12
CA LEU A 622 33.39 -5.22 5.98
C LEU A 622 34.62 -5.50 6.86
N SER A 623 35.58 -4.58 6.97
CA SER A 623 36.78 -4.74 7.80
C SER A 623 36.48 -4.65 9.31
N GLU A 624 35.61 -3.75 9.75
CA GLU A 624 35.13 -3.67 11.14
C GLU A 624 34.38 -4.95 11.54
N SER A 625 33.66 -5.59 10.61
CA SER A 625 32.93 -6.85 10.86
C SER A 625 33.80 -8.08 11.15
N VAL A 626 35.14 -7.93 11.18
CA VAL A 626 36.12 -8.95 11.59
C VAL A 626 36.55 -8.77 13.06
N LYS A 627 36.28 -7.62 13.68
CA LYS A 627 36.74 -7.27 15.04
C LYS A 627 35.59 -6.92 15.98
N THR A 628 34.81 -7.91 16.42
CA THR A 628 34.16 -7.82 17.73
C THR A 628 33.90 -9.18 18.35
N GLN A 629 34.61 -9.34 19.47
CA GLN A 629 34.31 -10.11 20.67
C GLN A 629 32.82 -10.16 21.01
N GLY A 630 32.36 -11.32 21.51
CA GLY A 630 31.10 -11.39 22.25
C GLY A 630 31.22 -10.65 23.57
N VAL A 631 30.24 -9.81 23.87
CA VAL A 631 30.05 -9.21 25.19
C VAL A 631 29.22 -10.20 26.02
N ALA A 632 29.59 -10.39 27.29
CA ALA A 632 29.00 -11.41 28.16
C ALA A 632 27.65 -10.99 28.74
N ASP A 633 26.84 -12.00 29.11
CA ASP A 633 25.57 -11.85 29.82
C ASP A 633 25.68 -11.01 31.10
N SER A 634 24.74 -10.08 31.32
CA SER A 634 24.10 -9.79 32.63
C SER A 634 23.17 -8.57 32.58
N ALA A 635 21.88 -8.78 32.34
CA ALA A 635 20.78 -7.87 32.71
C ALA A 635 19.44 -8.62 32.72
N ASP A 636 18.50 -8.23 33.59
CA ASP A 636 17.21 -8.89 33.74
C ASP A 636 16.37 -8.87 32.44
N ASN A 637 16.12 -10.06 31.88
CA ASN A 637 15.43 -10.23 30.59
C ASN A 637 14.05 -9.54 30.52
N GLU A 638 13.30 -9.50 31.64
CA GLU A 638 11.98 -8.88 31.71
C GLU A 638 12.04 -7.34 31.56
N SER A 639 13.01 -6.69 32.22
CA SER A 639 13.21 -5.23 32.11
C SER A 639 13.68 -4.85 30.70
N HIS A 640 14.60 -5.63 30.11
CA HIS A 640 15.11 -5.36 28.77
C HIS A 640 14.04 -5.56 27.68
N ALA A 641 13.26 -6.65 27.75
CA ALA A 641 12.16 -6.90 26.82
C ALA A 641 11.09 -5.79 26.91
N THR A 642 10.75 -5.34 28.12
CA THR A 642 9.81 -4.23 28.33
C THR A 642 10.35 -2.93 27.72
N GLN A 643 11.62 -2.60 27.91
CA GLN A 643 12.25 -1.41 27.32
C GLN A 643 12.27 -1.45 25.78
N ILE A 644 12.56 -2.60 25.17
CA ILE A 644 12.52 -2.74 23.70
C ILE A 644 11.10 -2.50 23.16
N ILE A 645 10.09 -3.13 23.75
CA ILE A 645 8.69 -2.99 23.32
C ILE A 645 8.22 -1.54 23.50
N LEU A 646 8.58 -0.90 24.63
CA LEU A 646 8.28 0.51 24.88
C LEU A 646 8.98 1.42 23.88
N GLY A 647 10.27 1.21 23.60
CA GLY A 647 11.03 1.96 22.59
C GLY A 647 10.31 1.94 21.24
N LEU A 648 9.96 0.75 20.74
CA LEU A 648 9.28 0.58 19.45
C LEU A 648 7.85 1.14 19.38
N LEU A 649 7.12 1.13 20.49
CA LEU A 649 5.76 1.68 20.54
C LEU A 649 5.74 3.20 20.81
N GLN A 650 6.77 3.73 21.46
CA GLN A 650 6.95 5.18 21.66
C GLN A 650 7.59 5.84 20.45
N SER A 651 8.52 5.15 19.78
CA SER A 651 9.15 5.65 18.58
C SER A 651 8.11 5.76 17.46
N ARG A 652 8.09 6.94 16.83
CA ARG A 652 7.28 7.22 15.64
C ARG A 652 8.17 7.36 14.40
N PRO A 653 9.12 6.46 14.11
CA PRO A 653 9.96 6.60 12.94
C PRO A 653 9.10 6.49 11.69
N VAL A 654 9.35 7.38 10.74
CA VAL A 654 8.77 7.38 9.39
C VAL A 654 9.22 6.15 8.57
N GLY A 655 10.10 5.31 9.14
CA GLY A 655 10.63 4.10 8.52
C GLY A 655 9.75 2.86 8.68
N LEU A 656 9.48 2.46 9.94
CA LEU A 656 8.96 1.13 10.30
C LEU A 656 7.97 0.60 9.27
N ALA A 657 8.42 -0.35 8.45
CA ALA A 657 7.60 -0.99 7.43
C ALA A 657 6.53 -1.94 8.05
N LEU A 658 5.99 -1.65 9.22
CA LEU A 658 5.03 -2.44 10.01
C LEU A 658 3.78 -1.61 10.28
N SER A 659 2.59 -2.20 10.09
CA SER A 659 1.34 -1.58 10.54
C SER A 659 1.21 -1.61 12.07
N GLU A 660 0.46 -0.66 12.63
CA GLU A 660 0.22 -0.57 14.08
C GLU A 660 -0.26 -1.89 14.70
N TYR A 661 -1.15 -2.58 13.97
CA TYR A 661 -1.68 -3.87 14.38
C TYR A 661 -0.63 -4.99 14.34
N GLU A 662 0.28 -5.01 13.36
CA GLU A 662 1.37 -5.99 13.32
C GLU A 662 2.33 -5.77 14.48
N LEU A 663 2.74 -4.51 14.71
CA LEU A 663 3.64 -4.13 15.79
C LEU A 663 3.07 -4.51 17.16
N PHE A 664 1.81 -4.16 17.44
CA PHE A 664 1.19 -4.50 18.72
C PHE A 664 0.84 -5.99 18.87
N THR A 665 0.49 -6.69 17.79
CA THR A 665 0.32 -8.16 17.84
C THR A 665 1.63 -8.85 18.18
N MET A 666 2.75 -8.33 17.66
CA MET A 666 4.10 -8.81 17.96
C MET A 666 4.44 -8.53 19.43
N ALA A 667 4.24 -7.29 19.91
CA ALA A 667 4.37 -6.93 21.32
C ALA A 667 3.60 -7.87 22.26
N CYS A 668 2.32 -8.17 21.97
CA CYS A 668 1.51 -9.11 22.74
C CYS A 668 2.06 -10.55 22.76
N ARG A 669 2.68 -11.02 21.67
CA ARG A 669 3.31 -12.36 21.62
C ARG A 669 4.53 -12.42 22.52
N ILE A 670 5.38 -11.38 22.48
CA ILE A 670 6.57 -11.28 23.32
C ILE A 670 6.16 -11.21 24.80
N ALA A 671 5.20 -10.34 25.12
CA ALA A 671 4.72 -10.15 26.48
C ALA A 671 4.30 -11.48 27.12
N ARG A 672 3.42 -12.24 26.45
CA ARG A 672 3.01 -13.59 26.89
C ARG A 672 4.14 -14.60 26.97
N ARG A 673 5.16 -14.52 26.10
CA ARG A 673 6.33 -15.42 26.14
C ARG A 673 7.23 -15.12 27.35
N GLN A 674 7.34 -13.84 27.73
CA GLN A 674 8.17 -13.35 28.84
C GLN A 674 7.37 -13.17 30.15
N GLY A 675 6.14 -13.69 30.25
CA GLY A 675 5.31 -13.56 31.45
C GLY A 675 4.76 -12.15 31.73
N LEU A 676 5.05 -11.16 30.89
CA LEU A 676 4.60 -9.78 31.01
C LEU A 676 3.12 -9.64 30.65
N ASP A 677 2.40 -8.79 31.37
CA ASP A 677 1.02 -8.43 31.05
C ASP A 677 0.97 -7.54 29.78
N PRO A 678 0.29 -7.95 28.70
CA PRO A 678 0.13 -7.13 27.50
C PRO A 678 -0.55 -5.77 27.71
N HIS A 679 -1.33 -5.61 28.79
CA HIS A 679 -2.06 -4.37 29.10
C HIS A 679 -1.15 -3.15 29.24
N ILE A 680 0.07 -3.30 29.78
CA ILE A 680 1.00 -2.18 30.00
C ILE A 680 1.38 -1.45 28.70
N PHE A 681 1.30 -2.16 27.56
CA PHE A 681 1.64 -1.66 26.24
C PHE A 681 0.46 -1.00 25.52
N PHE A 682 -0.78 -1.23 25.98
CA PHE A 682 -2.00 -0.78 25.32
C PHE A 682 -2.08 0.75 25.18
N GLN A 683 -1.51 1.46 26.16
CA GLN A 683 -1.46 2.93 26.17
C GLN A 683 -0.56 3.56 25.10
N TYR A 684 0.26 2.79 24.39
CA TYR A 684 1.16 3.29 23.34
C TYR A 684 0.67 3.00 21.91
N ILE A 685 -0.49 2.32 21.76
CA ILE A 685 -1.10 2.03 20.47
C ILE A 685 -1.87 3.26 19.95
N ASP A 686 -1.64 3.65 18.69
CA ASP A 686 -2.63 4.46 17.98
C ASP A 686 -3.83 3.62 17.54
N CYS A 687 -4.84 3.59 18.39
CA CYS A 687 -6.13 2.96 18.11
C CYS A 687 -6.88 3.60 16.92
N GLY A 688 -6.38 4.68 16.33
CA GLY A 688 -6.89 5.33 15.11
C GLY A 688 -6.47 4.60 13.84
N ALA A 689 -5.22 4.14 13.76
CA ALA A 689 -4.69 3.38 12.63
C ALA A 689 -5.31 1.96 12.49
N LEU A 690 -5.96 1.46 13.54
CA LEU A 690 -6.59 0.15 13.55
C LEU A 690 -7.95 0.13 12.83
N THR A 691 -8.12 -0.80 11.89
CA THR A 691 -9.44 -1.10 11.32
C THR A 691 -10.38 -1.72 12.36
N THR A 692 -11.69 -1.60 12.15
CA THR A 692 -12.73 -2.25 12.98
C THR A 692 -12.47 -3.74 13.20
N SER A 693 -12.01 -4.46 12.16
CA SER A 693 -11.69 -5.89 12.27
C SER A 693 -10.49 -6.18 13.16
N GLN A 694 -9.46 -5.32 13.11
CA GLN A 694 -8.29 -5.42 13.97
C GLN A 694 -8.63 -5.09 15.41
N LYS A 695 -9.49 -4.09 15.67
CA LYS A 695 -9.98 -3.77 17.04
C LYS A 695 -10.67 -4.97 17.68
N TYR A 696 -11.57 -5.64 16.97
CA TYR A 696 -12.19 -6.86 17.48
C TYR A 696 -11.18 -8.00 17.69
N ALA A 697 -10.19 -8.15 16.79
CA ALA A 697 -9.13 -9.13 16.98
C ALA A 697 -8.23 -8.83 18.20
N LEU A 698 -8.03 -7.56 18.56
CA LEU A 698 -7.34 -7.17 19.80
C LEU A 698 -8.18 -7.44 21.05
N ILE A 699 -9.47 -7.11 21.03
CA ILE A 699 -10.41 -7.44 22.11
C ILE A 699 -10.46 -8.96 22.36
N ALA A 700 -10.48 -9.76 21.29
CA ALA A 700 -10.42 -11.23 21.40
C ALA A 700 -9.04 -11.75 21.86
N ALA A 701 -7.97 -10.96 21.70
CA ALA A 701 -6.63 -11.30 22.15
C ALA A 701 -6.33 -10.86 23.60
N ILE A 702 -7.04 -9.88 24.14
CA ILE A 702 -6.83 -9.35 25.49
C ILE A 702 -8.11 -9.60 26.31
N PRO A 703 -8.20 -10.70 27.07
CA PRO A 703 -9.46 -11.15 27.66
C PRO A 703 -10.10 -10.21 28.68
N THR A 704 -9.32 -9.28 29.25
CA THR A 704 -9.71 -8.43 30.40
C THR A 704 -9.52 -6.93 30.14
N LEU A 705 -9.97 -6.46 28.96
CA LEU A 705 -10.36 -5.07 28.68
C LEU A 705 -10.94 -4.32 29.89
N SER A 706 -10.25 -3.34 30.50
CA SER A 706 -10.93 -2.39 31.40
C SER A 706 -11.94 -1.54 30.62
N HIS A 707 -12.90 -0.92 31.31
CA HIS A 707 -13.91 -0.09 30.65
C HIS A 707 -13.28 1.13 29.94
N GLU A 708 -12.24 1.73 30.52
CA GLU A 708 -11.51 2.86 29.93
C GLU A 708 -10.75 2.44 28.66
N GLU A 709 -10.07 1.31 28.68
CA GLU A 709 -9.31 0.79 27.53
C GLU A 709 -10.23 0.38 26.38
N TYR A 710 -11.35 -0.28 26.70
CA TYR A 710 -12.39 -0.58 25.72
C TYR A 710 -12.98 0.71 25.13
N ALA A 711 -13.23 1.74 25.95
CA ALA A 711 -13.67 3.04 25.45
C ALA A 711 -12.61 3.68 24.54
N ARG A 712 -11.34 3.67 24.92
CA ARG A 712 -10.20 4.25 24.17
C ARG A 712 -10.01 3.67 22.76
N LEU A 713 -10.34 2.39 22.54
CA LEU A 713 -10.36 1.79 21.19
C LEU A 713 -11.31 2.52 20.24
N TRP A 714 -12.50 2.86 20.74
CA TRP A 714 -13.62 3.33 19.94
C TRP A 714 -13.77 4.84 19.96
N ASN A 715 -13.46 5.47 21.07
CA ASN A 715 -13.66 6.88 21.36
C ASN A 715 -12.34 7.65 21.24
N SER A 716 -12.19 8.40 20.16
CA SER A 716 -10.99 9.21 19.93
C SER A 716 -10.76 10.36 20.91
N PHE A 717 -11.73 10.75 21.75
CA PHE A 717 -11.48 11.81 22.74
C PHE A 717 -10.52 11.37 23.85
N TRP A 718 -10.45 10.07 24.16
CA TRP A 718 -9.40 9.48 25.01
C TRP A 718 -7.98 9.59 24.41
N ARG A 719 -7.87 10.05 23.17
CA ARG A 719 -6.62 10.23 22.41
C ARG A 719 -6.55 11.64 21.78
N SER A 720 -7.36 12.57 22.29
CA SER A 720 -7.33 13.98 21.94
C SER A 720 -6.17 14.65 22.66
N ASP A 721 -5.41 15.48 21.94
CA ASP A 721 -4.37 16.30 22.57
C ASP A 721 -4.99 17.50 23.34
N LEU A 722 -6.29 17.75 23.13
CA LEU A 722 -7.05 18.90 23.62
C LEU A 722 -7.98 18.60 24.82
N ILE A 723 -8.43 17.36 24.99
CA ILE A 723 -9.39 16.97 26.04
C ILE A 723 -8.74 16.02 27.05
N GLY A 724 -8.68 16.43 28.32
CA GLY A 724 -8.14 15.61 29.40
C GLY A 724 -9.16 14.62 30.00
N PRO A 725 -8.73 13.52 30.64
CA PRO A 725 -9.64 12.51 31.22
C PRO A 725 -10.70 13.05 32.18
N GLN A 726 -10.34 14.03 33.03
CA GLN A 726 -11.30 14.69 33.94
C GLN A 726 -12.48 15.33 33.19
N GLN A 727 -12.23 15.91 32.02
CA GLN A 727 -13.27 16.51 31.17
C GLN A 727 -14.10 15.45 30.45
N LEU A 728 -13.54 14.25 30.18
CA LEU A 728 -14.33 13.14 29.64
C LEU A 728 -15.36 12.65 30.67
N TYR A 729 -14.95 12.57 31.94
CA TYR A 729 -15.79 12.14 33.04
C TYR A 729 -16.87 13.16 33.43
N SER A 730 -16.51 14.42 33.67
CA SER A 730 -17.48 15.45 34.07
C SER A 730 -18.55 15.73 33.01
N ARG A 731 -18.31 15.33 31.75
CA ARG A 731 -19.22 15.49 30.61
C ARG A 731 -19.94 14.21 30.20
N ASN A 732 -19.72 13.09 30.90
CA ASN A 732 -20.27 11.78 30.54
C ASN A 732 -19.91 11.32 29.10
N ILE A 733 -18.75 11.74 28.58
CA ILE A 733 -18.23 11.36 27.27
C ILE A 733 -17.06 10.36 27.36
N ALA A 734 -16.73 9.89 28.57
CA ALA A 734 -15.76 8.83 28.83
C ALA A 734 -16.22 7.45 28.32
N GLN A 735 -17.52 7.22 28.15
CA GLN A 735 -18.11 5.95 27.70
C GLN A 735 -17.64 5.50 26.31
N SER A 736 -17.84 4.21 25.99
CA SER A 736 -17.50 3.65 24.68
C SER A 736 -18.40 4.22 23.57
N PHE A 737 -17.83 5.12 22.78
CA PHE A 737 -18.54 5.89 21.76
C PHE A 737 -17.70 5.88 20.48
N ARG A 738 -18.24 5.44 19.33
CA ARG A 738 -17.42 5.18 18.12
C ARG A 738 -17.17 6.44 17.29
N ILE A 739 -16.33 7.32 17.84
CA ILE A 739 -15.86 8.54 17.19
C ILE A 739 -14.38 8.43 16.81
N GLN A 740 -14.05 8.90 15.61
CA GLN A 740 -12.71 8.84 15.04
C GLN A 740 -12.13 10.24 14.87
N ARG A 741 -10.84 10.42 15.21
CA ARG A 741 -10.09 11.64 14.90
C ARG A 741 -9.71 11.57 13.41
N LEU A 742 -10.29 12.45 12.60
CA LEU A 742 -10.02 12.57 11.17
C LEU A 742 -8.77 13.43 10.90
N TYR A 743 -8.49 14.40 11.78
CA TYR A 743 -7.35 15.31 11.65
C TYR A 743 -6.92 15.85 13.03
N SER A 744 -5.61 16.12 13.16
CA SER A 744 -4.98 16.89 14.24
C SER A 744 -3.85 17.72 13.64
N SER A 745 -3.76 19.00 14.02
CA SER A 745 -2.65 19.90 13.64
C SER A 745 -1.28 19.34 14.04
N ASN A 746 -1.20 18.59 15.14
CA ASN A 746 0.04 18.03 15.67
C ASN A 746 0.60 16.89 14.78
N ILE A 747 -0.22 16.33 13.89
CA ILE A 747 0.15 15.23 12.99
C ILE A 747 0.26 15.71 11.53
N HIS A 748 -0.69 16.56 11.09
CA HIS A 748 -0.84 16.91 9.67
C HIS A 748 -0.43 18.35 9.33
N GLY A 749 -0.06 19.17 10.32
CA GLY A 749 0.17 20.60 10.11
C GLY A 749 -1.13 21.39 9.89
N THR A 750 -1.10 22.69 10.17
CA THR A 750 -2.27 23.57 10.07
C THR A 750 -2.68 23.87 8.63
N GLU A 751 -1.77 23.75 7.67
CA GLU A 751 -1.99 24.01 6.25
C GLU A 751 -2.99 23.04 5.62
N GLN A 752 -3.11 21.82 6.17
CA GLN A 752 -4.02 20.79 5.67
C GLN A 752 -5.43 20.89 6.26
N PHE A 753 -5.65 21.74 7.29
CA PHE A 753 -6.91 21.82 8.04
C PHE A 753 -8.14 21.92 7.14
N PHE A 754 -8.15 22.88 6.21
CA PHE A 754 -9.32 23.12 5.33
C PHE A 754 -9.58 21.96 4.35
N SER A 755 -8.56 21.17 4.00
CA SER A 755 -8.74 19.96 3.17
C SER A 755 -9.45 18.84 3.95
N TYR A 756 -9.04 18.61 5.20
CA TYR A 756 -9.71 17.63 6.08
C TYR A 756 -11.10 18.12 6.51
N LEU A 757 -11.28 19.43 6.69
CA LEU A 757 -12.59 20.04 6.95
C LEU A 757 -13.55 19.82 5.77
N SER A 758 -13.09 20.05 4.53
CA SER A 758 -13.89 19.78 3.32
C SER A 758 -14.32 18.30 3.24
N THR A 759 -13.37 17.39 3.48
CA THR A 759 -13.62 15.94 3.56
C THR A 759 -14.67 15.62 4.61
N ALA A 760 -14.57 16.20 5.82
CA ALA A 760 -15.55 15.99 6.87
C ALA A 760 -16.96 16.44 6.48
N PHE A 761 -17.09 17.60 5.83
CA PHE A 761 -18.38 18.18 5.43
C PHE A 761 -19.06 17.40 4.31
N GLN A 762 -18.30 16.83 3.38
CA GLN A 762 -18.82 15.99 2.30
C GLN A 762 -19.20 14.58 2.80
N ASP A 763 -18.32 13.93 3.57
CA ASP A 763 -18.46 12.50 3.88
C ASP A 763 -19.22 12.19 5.18
N PHE A 764 -19.37 13.14 6.12
CA PHE A 764 -19.87 12.85 7.47
C PHE A 764 -21.01 13.77 7.93
N THR A 765 -22.02 13.18 8.58
CA THR A 765 -23.21 13.90 9.08
C THR A 765 -23.15 14.26 10.57
N ARG A 766 -22.07 13.87 11.27
CA ARG A 766 -21.86 14.08 12.71
C ARG A 766 -20.37 14.39 12.95
N LYS A 767 -20.08 15.57 13.48
CA LYS A 767 -18.72 16.14 13.53
C LYS A 767 -18.49 16.90 14.83
N VAL A 768 -17.26 16.84 15.35
CA VAL A 768 -16.80 17.71 16.45
C VAL A 768 -15.49 18.37 16.02
N LEU A 769 -15.49 19.70 15.98
CA LEU A 769 -14.29 20.51 15.76
C LEU A 769 -13.80 21.02 17.12
N LEU A 770 -12.60 20.60 17.53
CA LEU A 770 -11.94 21.03 18.75
C LEU A 770 -10.84 22.04 18.40
N ILE A 771 -10.79 23.14 19.15
CA ILE A 771 -9.97 24.31 18.85
C ILE A 771 -9.33 24.83 20.13
N LYS A 772 -8.03 25.12 20.12
CA LYS A 772 -7.29 25.73 21.24
C LYS A 772 -6.52 26.96 20.76
N THR A 773 -6.72 28.08 21.46
CA THR A 773 -6.13 29.38 21.08
C THR A 773 -4.95 29.78 21.95
N ASP A 774 -4.91 29.26 23.17
CA ASP A 774 -3.82 29.38 24.14
C ASP A 774 -4.06 28.35 25.26
N ALA A 775 -3.21 28.34 26.29
CA ALA A 775 -3.33 27.42 27.43
C ALA A 775 -4.62 27.60 28.27
N HIS A 776 -5.32 28.73 28.14
CA HIS A 776 -6.46 29.11 28.98
C HIS A 776 -7.80 29.10 28.23
N PHE A 777 -7.84 28.76 26.93
CA PHE A 777 -9.10 28.67 26.19
C PHE A 777 -9.08 27.60 25.09
N ALA A 778 -10.04 26.68 25.22
CA ALA A 778 -10.44 25.76 24.17
C ALA A 778 -11.95 25.80 23.92
N LEU A 779 -12.33 25.38 22.71
CA LEU A 779 -13.68 25.43 22.17
C LEU A 779 -13.96 24.14 21.41
N ALA A 780 -15.10 23.51 21.69
CA ALA A 780 -15.65 22.43 20.89
C ALA A 780 -16.89 22.92 20.14
N ILE A 781 -16.99 22.58 18.85
CA ILE A 781 -18.15 22.85 18.00
C ILE A 781 -18.70 21.50 17.53
N PHE A 782 -19.85 21.12 18.06
CA PHE A 782 -20.58 19.92 17.68
C PHE A 782 -21.56 20.28 16.55
N MET A 783 -21.53 19.50 15.47
CA MET A 783 -22.34 19.74 14.28
C MET A 783 -23.05 18.45 13.88
N ARG A 784 -24.39 18.51 13.74
CA ARG A 784 -25.22 17.43 13.20
C ARG A 784 -25.84 17.82 11.85
N GLY A 785 -26.22 16.81 11.07
CA GLY A 785 -26.82 16.97 9.75
C GLY A 785 -25.80 17.08 8.60
N GLN A 786 -26.32 17.19 7.38
CA GLN A 786 -25.53 17.61 6.23
C GLN A 786 -25.45 19.13 6.22
N ILE A 787 -24.25 19.65 5.96
CA ILE A 787 -23.98 21.08 5.81
C ILE A 787 -23.20 21.19 4.51
N ALA A 788 -23.74 21.92 3.54
CA ALA A 788 -23.14 22.10 2.23
C ALA A 788 -21.75 22.77 2.36
N TRP A 789 -20.86 22.42 1.43
CA TRP A 789 -19.52 23.01 1.34
C TRP A 789 -19.53 24.17 0.33
N ASP A 790 -18.87 25.25 0.70
CA ASP A 790 -18.81 26.54 0.00
C ASP A 790 -20.18 27.23 -0.17
N ASP A 791 -21.05 27.08 0.84
CA ASP A 791 -22.40 27.63 0.89
C ASP A 791 -22.71 28.21 2.30
N ASP A 792 -23.72 29.08 2.38
CA ASP A 792 -24.20 29.74 3.60
C ASP A 792 -25.44 29.02 4.17
N VAL A 793 -25.21 28.03 5.04
CA VAL A 793 -26.27 27.14 5.54
C VAL A 793 -26.82 27.62 6.88
N ASP A 794 -28.15 27.71 6.99
CA ASP A 794 -28.87 27.91 8.25
C ASP A 794 -28.67 26.67 9.15
N VAL A 795 -27.99 26.83 10.29
CA VAL A 795 -27.61 25.72 11.19
C VAL A 795 -28.51 25.56 12.40
N ASP A 796 -29.28 26.59 12.79
CA ASP A 796 -30.31 26.54 13.84
C ASP A 796 -29.96 25.62 15.04
N GLU A 797 -30.80 24.64 15.35
CA GLU A 797 -30.66 23.70 16.47
C GLU A 797 -29.61 22.60 16.21
N ASN A 798 -28.93 22.60 15.07
CA ASN A 798 -27.98 21.56 14.62
C ASN A 798 -26.52 21.87 14.95
N LEU A 799 -26.24 22.95 15.68
CA LEU A 799 -24.90 23.31 16.13
C LEU A 799 -24.90 23.64 17.63
N VAL A 800 -23.94 23.07 18.37
CA VAL A 800 -23.69 23.35 19.79
C VAL A 800 -22.23 23.74 19.97
N VAL A 801 -22.00 24.88 20.63
CA VAL A 801 -20.68 25.38 20.99
C VAL A 801 -20.45 25.14 22.49
N CYS A 802 -19.31 24.60 22.86
CA CYS A 802 -18.93 24.37 24.26
C CYS A 802 -17.51 24.91 24.52
N SER A 803 -17.37 25.87 25.44
CA SER A 803 -16.06 26.36 25.87
C SER A 803 -15.52 25.57 27.07
N PHE A 804 -14.19 25.46 27.19
CA PHE A 804 -13.54 24.89 28.36
C PHE A 804 -12.10 25.35 28.56
N LEU A 805 -11.59 25.05 29.75
CA LEU A 805 -10.23 25.30 30.20
C LEU A 805 -9.46 23.97 30.13
N PRO A 806 -8.48 23.79 29.22
CA PRO A 806 -7.80 22.50 29.00
C PRO A 806 -7.15 21.88 30.24
N HIS A 807 -6.70 22.71 31.19
CA HIS A 807 -5.82 22.29 32.30
C HIS A 807 -6.26 22.81 33.68
N SER A 808 -7.48 23.34 33.85
CA SER A 808 -7.97 23.73 35.19
C SER A 808 -8.85 22.66 35.82
N THR A 809 -8.82 22.60 37.15
CA THR A 809 -9.71 21.75 37.98
C THR A 809 -11.12 22.35 38.16
N SER A 810 -11.43 23.46 37.50
CA SER A 810 -12.69 24.19 37.64
C SER A 810 -13.68 23.87 36.52
N GLU A 811 -14.91 23.49 36.89
CA GLU A 811 -16.01 23.10 35.97
C GLU A 811 -16.61 24.27 35.16
N PHE A 812 -15.80 25.22 34.69
CA PHE A 812 -16.26 26.32 33.84
C PHE A 812 -16.44 25.85 32.38
N SER A 813 -17.50 25.08 32.13
CA SER A 813 -17.97 24.79 30.77
C SER A 813 -19.42 25.19 30.56
N SER A 814 -19.62 26.23 29.75
CA SER A 814 -20.93 26.63 29.24
C SER A 814 -21.17 26.00 27.87
N TYR A 815 -22.32 25.32 27.74
CA TYR A 815 -22.83 24.82 26.47
C TYR A 815 -23.80 25.86 25.90
N LYS A 816 -23.67 26.17 24.62
CA LYS A 816 -24.54 27.08 23.89
C LYS A 816 -24.96 26.45 22.57
N GLN A 817 -26.20 25.96 22.53
CA GLN A 817 -26.87 25.67 21.26
C GLN A 817 -27.12 26.98 20.51
N SER A 818 -26.96 26.97 19.19
CA SER A 818 -27.30 28.14 18.37
C SER A 818 -28.81 28.38 18.35
N PRO A 819 -29.28 29.61 18.64
CA PRO A 819 -30.66 30.03 18.37
C PRO A 819 -31.00 29.99 16.87
N LYS A 820 -32.30 30.02 16.56
CA LYS A 820 -32.79 30.10 15.17
C LYS A 820 -32.31 31.37 14.46
N GLY A 821 -31.80 31.21 13.23
CA GLY A 821 -31.23 32.27 12.39
C GLY A 821 -29.70 32.40 12.42
N PHE A 822 -28.99 31.44 13.01
CA PHE A 822 -27.53 31.34 12.88
C PHE A 822 -27.15 30.61 11.58
N ARG A 823 -26.14 31.14 10.89
CA ARG A 823 -25.60 30.61 9.63
C ARG A 823 -24.15 30.20 9.77
N LEU A 824 -23.79 29.11 9.11
CA LEU A 824 -22.43 28.60 9.04
C LEU A 824 -21.96 28.59 7.57
N HIS A 825 -20.97 29.42 7.27
CA HIS A 825 -20.19 29.34 6.04
C HIS A 825 -18.99 28.41 6.24
N CYS A 826 -18.77 27.46 5.34
CA CYS A 826 -17.59 26.59 5.33
C CYS A 826 -17.04 26.44 3.91
N GLY A 827 -15.91 27.08 3.60
CA GLY A 827 -15.29 27.08 2.27
C GLY A 827 -13.76 26.98 2.31
N PRO A 828 -13.08 27.01 1.15
CA PRO A 828 -11.64 26.84 1.04
C PRO A 828 -10.90 28.03 1.67
N GLY A 829 -10.48 27.85 2.93
CA GLY A 829 -9.74 28.86 3.69
C GLY A 829 -10.57 29.72 4.65
N ARG A 830 -11.89 29.47 4.78
CA ARG A 830 -12.79 30.18 5.72
C ARG A 830 -13.88 29.28 6.33
N LEU A 831 -13.93 29.21 7.66
CA LEU A 831 -15.08 28.73 8.42
C LEU A 831 -15.62 29.89 9.27
N GLN A 832 -16.90 30.22 9.15
CA GLN A 832 -17.48 31.38 9.81
C GLN A 832 -18.92 31.10 10.27
N LEU A 833 -19.14 31.09 11.57
CA LEU A 833 -20.45 31.02 12.22
C LEU A 833 -20.90 32.43 12.57
N TYR A 834 -22.05 32.86 12.09
CA TYR A 834 -22.57 34.22 12.29
C TYR A 834 -24.09 34.24 12.49
N ASP A 835 -24.59 35.35 13.04
CA ASP A 835 -25.99 35.55 13.41
C ASP A 835 -26.66 36.50 12.42
N ARG A 836 -27.47 35.93 11.51
CA ARG A 836 -28.17 36.53 10.35
C ARG A 836 -27.30 37.24 9.31
N HIS A 837 -26.44 38.16 9.74
CA HIS A 837 -25.53 38.94 8.89
C HIS A 837 -24.08 38.55 9.16
N ILE A 838 -23.28 38.37 8.09
CA ILE A 838 -21.88 37.91 8.17
C ILE A 838 -20.98 38.80 9.04
N ALA A 839 -21.27 40.10 9.12
CA ALA A 839 -20.60 41.05 10.01
C ALA A 839 -20.79 40.72 11.51
N ASN A 840 -21.92 40.11 11.89
CA ASN A 840 -22.25 39.72 13.26
C ASN A 840 -21.69 38.31 13.60
N SER A 841 -20.39 38.14 13.35
CA SER A 841 -19.68 36.88 13.55
C SER A 841 -19.69 36.42 15.01
N PHE A 842 -19.89 35.12 15.22
CA PHE A 842 -19.70 34.45 16.51
C PHE A 842 -18.34 33.75 16.55
N ILE A 843 -18.05 32.91 15.56
CA ILE A 843 -16.77 32.21 15.41
C ILE A 843 -16.27 32.46 13.99
N TYR A 844 -15.02 32.85 13.84
CA TYR A 844 -14.35 32.98 12.54
C TYR A 844 -13.03 32.23 12.61
N ILE A 845 -12.75 31.38 11.62
CA ILE A 845 -11.46 30.75 11.37
C ILE A 845 -11.10 31.02 9.91
N GLY A 846 -9.89 31.51 9.65
CA GLY A 846 -9.48 31.75 8.27
C GLY A 846 -7.97 31.88 8.08
N ILE A 847 -7.55 31.71 6.83
CA ILE A 847 -6.15 31.86 6.42
C ILE A 847 -5.79 33.35 6.35
N GLN A 848 -4.61 33.75 6.84
CA GLN A 848 -4.07 35.11 6.66
C GLN A 848 -3.02 35.19 5.55
N PRO A 849 -2.83 36.38 4.93
CA PRO A 849 -1.72 36.61 4.01
C PRO A 849 -0.35 36.36 4.66
N ARG A 850 0.58 35.81 3.88
CA ARG A 850 1.90 35.29 4.32
C ARG A 850 2.80 36.25 5.13
N ALA A 851 2.49 37.54 5.19
CA ALA A 851 3.28 38.54 5.93
C ALA A 851 3.14 38.45 7.47
N SER A 852 2.12 37.74 8.00
CA SER A 852 1.80 37.76 9.43
C SER A 852 2.50 36.68 10.29
N GLY A 853 3.30 35.78 9.71
CA GLY A 853 3.99 34.70 10.43
C GLY A 853 3.10 33.57 10.99
N ALA A 854 1.77 33.70 10.96
CA ALA A 854 0.82 32.66 11.33
C ALA A 854 -0.17 32.40 10.18
N GLU A 855 -0.33 31.15 9.77
CA GLU A 855 -1.14 30.81 8.59
C GLU A 855 -2.65 30.84 8.86
N VAL A 856 -3.13 30.31 9.99
CA VAL A 856 -4.55 30.23 10.33
C VAL A 856 -4.83 30.96 11.65
N VAL A 857 -5.81 31.87 11.63
CA VAL A 857 -6.23 32.65 12.80
C VAL A 857 -7.69 32.39 13.17
N THR A 858 -8.02 32.65 14.42
CA THR A 858 -9.38 32.56 14.95
C THR A 858 -9.83 33.82 15.70
N SER A 859 -11.13 34.12 15.62
CA SER A 859 -11.83 35.11 16.42
C SER A 859 -13.09 34.49 17.02
N VAL A 860 -13.34 34.71 18.32
CA VAL A 860 -14.50 34.18 19.04
C VAL A 860 -15.14 35.29 19.86
N ALA A 861 -16.43 35.54 19.61
CA ALA A 861 -17.25 36.47 20.36
C ALA A 861 -17.71 35.83 21.68
N LEU A 862 -16.81 35.81 22.68
CA LEU A 862 -17.02 35.15 23.98
C LEU A 862 -18.31 35.55 24.70
N GLN A 863 -18.79 36.78 24.50
CA GLN A 863 -20.05 37.28 25.05
C GLN A 863 -21.29 36.52 24.54
N LYS A 864 -21.20 35.87 23.37
CA LYS A 864 -22.25 34.99 22.84
C LYS A 864 -22.24 33.59 23.48
N ILE A 865 -21.16 33.23 24.19
CA ILE A 865 -21.06 31.99 24.99
C ILE A 865 -21.63 32.26 26.39
N SER A 866 -20.97 33.10 27.18
CA SER A 866 -21.38 33.48 28.54
C SER A 866 -20.60 34.72 28.99
N LYS A 867 -21.24 35.59 29.79
CA LYS A 867 -20.61 36.79 30.36
C LYS A 867 -19.43 36.43 31.28
N GLN A 868 -19.51 35.30 31.99
CA GLN A 868 -18.42 34.83 32.86
C GLN A 868 -17.19 34.40 32.06
N VAL A 869 -17.40 33.72 30.92
CA VAL A 869 -16.31 33.30 30.01
C VAL A 869 -15.63 34.53 29.41
N GLN A 870 -16.39 35.55 29.02
CA GLN A 870 -15.82 36.81 28.54
C GLN A 870 -14.98 37.51 29.62
N LEU A 871 -15.45 37.58 30.86
CA LEU A 871 -14.70 38.21 31.96
C LEU A 871 -13.40 37.46 32.30
N ASN A 872 -13.44 36.13 32.31
CA ASN A 872 -12.27 35.30 32.67
C ASN A 872 -11.19 35.26 31.57
N ILE A 873 -11.57 35.36 30.28
CA ILE A 873 -10.67 35.14 29.13
C ILE A 873 -10.38 36.44 28.34
N GLY A 874 -11.19 37.47 28.52
CA GLY A 874 -11.02 38.77 27.88
C GLY A 874 -11.49 38.79 26.42
N ARG A 875 -10.54 38.70 25.47
CA ARG A 875 -10.82 38.86 24.02
C ARG A 875 -10.03 37.87 23.17
N VAL A 876 -10.75 37.15 22.31
CA VAL A 876 -10.18 36.28 21.26
C VAL A 876 -10.50 36.90 19.91
N ASN A 877 -9.53 37.62 19.32
CA ASN A 877 -9.69 38.30 18.04
C ASN A 877 -8.41 38.17 17.21
N LYS A 878 -8.49 37.51 16.05
CA LYS A 878 -7.37 37.18 15.15
C LYS A 878 -6.18 36.52 15.88
N LYS A 879 -6.45 35.75 16.95
CA LYS A 879 -5.40 34.97 17.63
C LYS A 879 -4.93 33.86 16.69
N PRO A 880 -3.63 33.54 16.62
CA PRO A 880 -3.17 32.35 15.92
C PRO A 880 -3.78 31.11 16.58
N LEU A 881 -4.11 30.08 15.79
CA LEU A 881 -4.49 28.79 16.33
C LEU A 881 -3.25 28.04 16.81
N THR A 882 -3.26 27.58 18.06
CA THR A 882 -2.19 26.73 18.60
C THR A 882 -2.39 25.29 18.14
N GLU A 883 -3.60 24.77 18.37
CA GLU A 883 -3.94 23.37 18.11
C GLU A 883 -5.40 23.25 17.66
N ILE A 884 -5.67 22.29 16.78
CA ILE A 884 -7.00 22.06 16.20
C ILE A 884 -7.15 20.58 15.82
N GLU A 885 -8.24 19.95 16.27
CA GLU A 885 -8.58 18.56 15.99
C GLU A 885 -9.99 18.45 15.42
N LEU A 886 -10.19 17.50 14.51
CA LEU A 886 -11.48 17.26 13.85
C LEU A 886 -11.85 15.79 14.02
N HIS A 887 -13.02 15.55 14.61
CA HIS A 887 -13.53 14.23 14.94
C HIS A 887 -14.87 13.97 14.24
N VAL A 888 -15.10 12.73 13.81
CA VAL A 888 -16.29 12.33 13.03
C VAL A 888 -16.85 10.99 13.47
N VAL A 889 -18.17 10.82 13.37
CA VAL A 889 -18.86 9.54 13.59
C VAL A 889 -19.24 8.94 12.23
N SER A 890 -19.04 7.63 12.04
CA SER A 890 -19.35 6.98 10.77
C SER A 890 -20.85 6.96 10.50
N ASN A 891 -21.29 7.42 9.32
CA ASN A 891 -22.70 7.42 8.88
C ASN A 891 -23.38 6.03 8.88
N ARG A 892 -22.64 4.94 9.10
CA ARG A 892 -23.16 3.56 9.21
C ARG A 892 -23.46 3.14 10.65
N ASP A 893 -23.06 3.92 11.65
CA ASP A 893 -23.16 3.57 13.07
C ASP A 893 -24.33 4.30 13.73
N THR A 894 -25.52 3.71 13.61
CA THR A 894 -26.79 4.28 14.10
C THR A 894 -26.79 4.50 15.62
N ILE A 895 -26.14 3.63 16.39
CA ILE A 895 -26.02 3.73 17.85
C ILE A 895 -25.19 4.97 18.21
N SER A 896 -24.05 5.15 17.55
CA SER A 896 -23.18 6.31 17.81
C SER A 896 -23.82 7.62 17.32
N HIS A 897 -24.66 7.57 16.27
CA HIS A 897 -25.48 8.74 15.90
C HIS A 897 -26.44 9.14 17.01
N GLN A 898 -27.20 8.19 17.57
CA GLN A 898 -28.12 8.45 18.69
C GLN A 898 -27.36 9.01 19.91
N LEU A 899 -26.23 8.41 20.29
CA LEU A 899 -25.40 8.89 21.40
C LEU A 899 -24.85 10.31 21.20
N PHE A 900 -24.51 10.69 19.96
CA PHE A 900 -24.10 12.06 19.62
C PHE A 900 -25.27 13.04 19.66
N ASP A 901 -26.45 12.62 19.18
CA ASP A 901 -27.63 13.49 19.09
C ASP A 901 -28.21 13.86 20.47
N LEU A 902 -28.03 13.00 21.49
CA LEU A 902 -28.38 13.31 22.89
C LEU A 902 -27.74 14.61 23.42
N TRP A 903 -26.58 15.03 22.90
CA TRP A 903 -25.93 16.30 23.27
C TRP A 903 -26.68 17.56 22.80
N PHE A 904 -27.63 17.41 21.88
CA PHE A 904 -28.51 18.48 21.41
C PHE A 904 -29.85 18.50 22.14
N GLU A 905 -30.18 17.41 22.84
CA GLU A 905 -31.41 17.26 23.64
C GLU A 905 -31.19 17.67 25.11
N HIS A 906 -29.99 17.49 25.64
CA HIS A 906 -29.64 17.79 27.02
C HIS A 906 -28.60 18.92 27.11
N VAL A 907 -29.03 20.17 27.04
CA VAL A 907 -28.17 21.34 27.30
C VAL A 907 -28.16 21.62 28.81
N PRO A 908 -27.00 21.59 29.49
CA PRO A 908 -26.91 22.00 30.89
C PRO A 908 -27.27 23.48 31.05
N THR A 909 -28.31 23.77 31.82
CA THR A 909 -28.69 25.14 32.20
C THR A 909 -27.73 25.69 33.26
N GLU A 910 -27.38 26.98 33.18
CA GLU A 910 -26.59 27.65 34.24
C GLU A 910 -27.36 27.71 35.58
N GLU A 911 -28.69 27.53 35.57
CA GLU A 911 -29.52 27.34 36.76
C GLU A 911 -29.30 25.97 37.41
N ARG A 912 -28.41 25.90 38.41
CA ARG A 912 -28.37 24.81 39.38
C ARG A 912 -29.53 24.95 40.39
N ILE A 913 -30.72 24.47 40.01
CA ILE A 913 -31.83 24.27 40.96
C ILE A 913 -31.36 23.27 42.02
N ARG A 914 -31.33 23.68 43.29
CA ARG A 914 -30.95 22.81 44.40
C ARG A 914 -32.09 21.83 44.67
N ARG A 915 -31.79 20.54 44.90
CA ARG A 915 -32.82 19.55 45.29
C ARG A 915 -33.52 19.87 46.61
N PHE A 916 -32.89 20.70 47.45
CA PHE A 916 -33.43 21.21 48.70
C PHE A 916 -32.89 22.62 48.94
N ASP A 917 -33.72 23.51 49.48
CA ASP A 917 -33.24 24.79 50.01
C ASP A 917 -32.38 24.54 51.25
N ARG A 918 -31.10 24.94 51.16
CA ARG A 918 -30.21 24.98 52.31
C ARG A 918 -30.38 26.32 53.01
N ASP A 919 -31.06 26.31 54.14
CA ASP A 919 -30.91 27.35 55.15
C ASP A 919 -29.41 27.47 55.52
N PRO A 920 -28.79 28.66 55.38
CA PRO A 920 -27.40 28.86 55.72
C PRO A 920 -27.23 28.92 57.25
N ARG A 921 -27.22 27.75 57.91
CA ARG A 921 -26.80 27.66 59.32
C ARG A 921 -25.32 28.04 59.41
N PRO A 922 -24.93 29.04 60.24
CA PRO A 922 -23.54 29.42 60.39
C PRO A 922 -22.75 28.25 60.99
N TYR A 923 -21.72 27.79 60.26
CA TYR A 923 -20.84 26.73 60.73
C TYR A 923 -19.93 27.28 61.84
N ARG A 924 -20.33 27.08 63.10
CA ARG A 924 -19.47 27.31 64.25
C ARG A 924 -18.49 26.14 64.35
N ARG A 925 -17.18 26.40 64.25
CA ARG A 925 -16.16 25.40 64.62
C ARG A 925 -16.31 25.16 66.12
N PHE A 926 -16.65 23.93 66.51
CA PHE A 926 -16.60 23.51 67.89
C PHE A 926 -15.15 23.54 68.39
N SER A 927 -14.93 24.28 69.46
CA SER A 927 -13.72 24.27 70.28
C SER A 927 -13.74 23.08 71.23
N LEU A 928 -12.60 22.71 71.80
CA LEU A 928 -12.53 21.76 72.93
C LEU A 928 -13.34 22.22 74.14
N ASN A 929 -13.64 23.53 74.23
CA ASN A 929 -14.48 24.14 75.26
C ASN A 929 -15.99 24.02 74.98
N ASP A 930 -16.40 23.57 73.78
CA ASP A 930 -17.82 23.39 73.39
C ASP A 930 -18.28 21.93 73.55
N ILE A 931 -17.46 21.08 74.19
CA ILE A 931 -17.76 19.67 74.50
C ILE A 931 -18.02 19.57 76.01
N ASP A 932 -19.22 19.18 76.42
CA ASP A 932 -19.46 18.76 77.81
C ASP A 932 -19.00 17.31 77.97
N TRP A 933 -17.86 17.13 78.64
CA TRP A 933 -17.23 15.83 78.87
C TRP A 933 -18.00 14.94 79.86
N ASN A 934 -19.10 15.43 80.44
CA ASN A 934 -19.97 14.67 81.34
C ASN A 934 -21.16 13.99 80.62
N GLU A 935 -21.47 14.36 79.38
CA GLU A 935 -22.50 13.66 78.59
C GLU A 935 -21.90 12.40 77.94
N GLY A 936 -22.39 11.23 78.38
CA GLY A 936 -22.05 9.94 77.75
C GLY A 936 -22.55 9.84 76.31
N PRO A 937 -21.95 8.96 75.48
CA PRO A 937 -22.32 8.85 74.08
C PRO A 937 -23.80 8.43 73.92
N PRO A 938 -24.52 8.99 72.92
CA PRO A 938 -25.92 8.62 72.68
C PRO A 938 -26.03 7.14 72.26
N PRO A 939 -27.10 6.44 72.68
CA PRO A 939 -27.27 5.03 72.35
C PRO A 939 -27.43 4.83 70.84
N THR A 940 -26.70 3.86 70.31
CA THR A 940 -26.81 3.43 68.92
C THR A 940 -28.00 2.48 68.75
N ASP A 941 -29.13 3.00 68.26
CA ASP A 941 -30.27 2.18 67.87
C ASP A 941 -29.85 1.14 66.83
N SER A 942 -29.93 -0.13 67.25
CA SER A 942 -29.51 -1.29 66.46
C SER A 942 -30.62 -2.33 66.44
N ASP A 943 -31.73 -2.00 65.77
CA ASP A 943 -32.78 -2.97 65.47
C ASP A 943 -33.53 -2.63 64.15
N PHE A 944 -33.18 -3.34 63.08
CA PHE A 944 -33.99 -3.43 61.87
C PHE A 944 -34.85 -4.70 61.94
N SER A 945 -36.08 -4.60 62.46
CA SER A 945 -37.06 -5.69 62.35
C SER A 945 -38.46 -5.22 61.96
N THR A 946 -39.01 -5.89 60.95
CA THR A 946 -40.44 -6.15 60.67
C THR A 946 -41.48 -5.01 60.71
N ASN A 947 -42.00 -4.69 59.51
CA ASN A 947 -43.37 -4.31 59.12
C ASN A 947 -44.54 -4.58 60.13
N PRO A 948 -45.74 -3.99 59.91
CA PRO A 948 -46.10 -2.65 59.39
C PRO A 948 -47.34 -2.01 60.09
N THR A 949 -47.58 -0.69 60.01
CA THR A 949 -48.93 -0.10 59.70
C THR A 949 -48.99 1.44 59.67
N SER A 950 -49.74 1.96 58.68
CA SER A 950 -50.49 3.22 58.62
C SER A 950 -49.99 4.52 59.27
N LEU A 951 -49.82 5.55 58.43
CA LEU A 951 -50.62 6.78 58.55
C LEU A 951 -50.81 7.46 57.18
N LYS A 952 -51.98 8.08 56.99
CA LYS A 952 -52.48 8.59 55.71
C LYS A 952 -52.07 10.05 55.50
N ILE A 953 -51.59 10.39 54.30
CA ILE A 953 -51.86 11.69 53.66
C ILE A 953 -52.25 11.38 52.22
N GLY A 954 -53.34 11.97 51.72
CA GLY A 954 -53.89 11.61 50.43
C GLY A 954 -53.98 12.78 49.45
N SER A 955 -53.80 12.49 48.17
CA SER A 955 -54.59 13.11 47.10
C SER A 955 -54.52 12.29 45.80
N ARG A 956 -55.68 12.27 45.13
CA ARG A 956 -55.97 11.85 43.74
C ARG A 956 -55.03 12.54 42.72
N GLN A 957 -54.80 12.09 41.48
CA GLN A 957 -55.14 10.89 40.68
C GLN A 957 -54.41 11.00 39.31
N CYS A 958 -54.61 10.05 38.37
CA CYS A 958 -54.03 9.93 37.01
C CYS A 958 -52.67 9.17 37.01
N ASP A 959 -52.65 7.84 37.05
CA ASP A 959 -53.07 6.85 36.03
C ASP A 959 -52.15 6.77 34.81
N LEU A 960 -51.36 5.68 34.70
CA LEU A 960 -51.53 4.65 33.66
C LEU A 960 -50.50 3.49 33.78
N LEU A 961 -51.06 2.27 33.90
CA LEU A 961 -50.53 0.96 33.46
C LEU A 961 -49.24 0.38 34.09
N SER A 962 -49.45 -0.38 35.16
CA SER A 962 -48.74 -1.63 35.46
C SER A 962 -48.96 -2.72 34.41
N THR A 963 -48.06 -3.72 34.30
CA THR A 963 -48.48 -5.15 34.19
C THR A 963 -47.33 -6.17 34.38
N ILE A 964 -47.60 -7.18 35.24
CA ILE A 964 -47.18 -8.61 35.14
C ILE A 964 -45.77 -9.04 35.61
N GLU A 965 -45.74 -9.51 36.87
CA GLU A 965 -44.93 -10.63 37.45
C GLU A 965 -45.15 -11.98 36.68
N PRO A 966 -44.40 -13.11 36.85
CA PRO A 966 -43.92 -13.60 38.16
C PRO A 966 -42.74 -14.62 38.29
N ARG A 967 -42.49 -14.96 39.56
CA ARG A 967 -42.18 -16.31 40.13
C ARG A 967 -40.73 -16.76 40.43
N ILE A 968 -40.60 -17.14 41.70
CA ILE A 968 -39.47 -17.67 42.47
C ILE A 968 -39.34 -19.19 42.30
N LYS A 969 -38.13 -19.76 42.45
CA LYS A 969 -37.88 -21.01 43.20
C LYS A 969 -36.43 -21.15 43.69
N SER A 970 -36.23 -21.98 44.72
CA SER A 970 -35.14 -21.90 45.70
C SER A 970 -34.48 -23.27 46.02
N SER A 971 -33.16 -23.30 46.22
CA SER A 971 -32.37 -24.30 46.98
C SER A 971 -30.86 -24.00 46.80
N GLY A 972 -29.92 -24.16 47.74
CA GLY A 972 -29.99 -24.51 49.17
C GLY A 972 -28.72 -25.26 49.63
N TYR A 973 -28.03 -24.78 50.68
CA TYR A 973 -26.98 -25.46 51.50
C TYR A 973 -25.64 -25.84 50.79
N LEU A 974 -24.46 -25.97 51.45
CA LEU A 974 -24.05 -25.98 52.87
C LEU A 974 -22.58 -25.45 53.06
N SER A 975 -22.15 -25.30 54.32
CA SER A 975 -20.83 -24.88 54.88
C SER A 975 -19.65 -25.86 54.59
N SER A 976 -18.37 -25.70 54.97
CA SER A 976 -17.52 -24.82 55.83
C SER A 976 -16.04 -24.91 55.31
N SER A 977 -14.95 -24.29 55.80
CA SER A 977 -14.55 -23.73 57.12
C SER A 977 -13.37 -22.71 57.01
N TYR A 978 -13.05 -22.01 58.11
CA TYR A 978 -12.15 -20.85 58.25
C TYR A 978 -10.63 -21.15 58.38
N HIS A 979 -9.77 -20.24 57.90
CA HIS A 979 -9.07 -19.22 58.74
C HIS A 979 -8.24 -18.22 57.89
N ASP A 980 -8.58 -16.92 58.03
CA ASP A 980 -7.73 -15.76 58.45
C ASP A 980 -6.29 -15.57 57.91
N HIS A 981 -5.78 -14.37 57.59
CA HIS A 981 -6.24 -12.96 57.49
C HIS A 981 -5.40 -12.31 56.34
N SER A 982 -5.62 -11.11 55.76
CA SER A 982 -6.21 -9.84 56.22
C SER A 982 -6.78 -8.96 55.06
N HIS A 983 -7.61 -7.98 55.41
CA HIS A 983 -8.38 -7.10 54.50
C HIS A 983 -7.57 -5.89 53.95
N TYR A 984 -7.90 -5.32 52.77
CA TYR A 984 -9.03 -4.40 52.55
C TYR A 984 -9.54 -4.39 51.09
N SER A 985 -10.86 -4.44 50.90
CA SER A 985 -11.53 -4.28 49.59
C SER A 985 -12.92 -3.68 49.74
N ALA A 986 -13.27 -2.69 48.92
CA ALA A 986 -14.61 -2.11 48.90
C ALA A 986 -15.53 -2.77 47.86
N LEU A 987 -16.66 -3.31 48.33
CA LEU A 987 -17.89 -3.52 47.55
C LEU A 987 -18.56 -2.13 47.33
N GLN A 988 -19.47 -1.86 46.40
CA GLN A 988 -20.26 -2.64 45.42
C GLN A 988 -20.58 -1.68 44.23
N SER A 989 -21.12 -2.05 43.07
CA SER A 989 -21.75 -3.29 42.61
C SER A 989 -21.66 -3.44 41.08
N GLN A 990 -22.14 -4.57 40.55
CA GLN A 990 -22.44 -4.77 39.13
C GLN A 990 -23.94 -4.99 38.93
N LYS A 991 -24.54 -4.32 37.93
CA LYS A 991 -25.74 -4.77 37.21
C LYS A 991 -25.94 -3.92 35.93
N CYS A 992 -25.60 -4.47 34.76
CA CYS A 992 -26.44 -4.42 33.55
C CYS A 992 -25.81 -5.10 32.31
N SER A 993 -26.69 -5.76 31.55
CA SER A 993 -26.61 -6.03 30.10
C SER A 993 -25.33 -6.64 29.50
N HIS A 994 -25.27 -7.98 29.46
CA HIS A 994 -24.86 -8.69 28.26
C HIS A 994 -26.09 -8.90 27.37
N PHE A 995 -26.08 -8.39 26.14
CA PHE A 995 -27.07 -8.73 25.10
C PHE A 995 -26.31 -9.19 23.84
N THR A 996 -26.21 -10.51 23.68
CA THR A 996 -25.61 -11.12 22.49
C THR A 996 -26.69 -11.29 21.42
N LEU A 997 -26.72 -10.41 20.42
CA LEU A 997 -27.64 -10.55 19.29
C LEU A 997 -27.07 -11.55 18.28
N LEU A 998 -27.74 -12.69 18.16
CA LEU A 998 -27.36 -13.76 17.23
C LEU A 998 -28.63 -14.22 16.53
N TRP A 999 -28.81 -13.87 15.25
CA TRP A 999 -29.54 -14.66 14.23
C TRP A 999 -29.57 -13.98 12.86
N PHE A 1000 -29.19 -14.74 11.82
CA PHE A 1000 -29.93 -14.84 10.54
C PHE A 1000 -29.34 -15.96 9.68
N ILE A 1001 -29.88 -17.19 9.83
CA ILE A 1001 -29.93 -18.19 8.75
C ILE A 1001 -31.34 -18.77 8.78
N THR A 1002 -31.99 -18.81 7.61
CA THR A 1002 -33.39 -19.16 7.43
C THR A 1002 -33.63 -20.67 7.41
N CYS A 1003 -34.79 -21.08 7.95
CA CYS A 1003 -35.30 -22.44 7.83
C CYS A 1003 -35.86 -22.71 6.42
N SER A 1004 -35.76 -23.96 5.94
CA SER A 1004 -36.59 -24.49 4.87
C SER A 1004 -36.88 -25.99 5.05
N ARG A 1005 -38.10 -26.25 5.54
CA ARG A 1005 -38.99 -27.42 5.44
C ARG A 1005 -38.45 -28.81 5.01
N HIS A 1006 -38.84 -29.80 5.83
CA HIS A 1006 -39.22 -31.19 5.49
C HIS A 1006 -38.13 -32.11 4.88
N SER A 1007 -38.10 -33.44 5.10
CA SER A 1007 -39.05 -34.36 5.77
C SER A 1007 -38.34 -35.60 6.37
N GLN A 1008 -39.02 -36.34 7.27
CA GLN A 1008 -38.94 -37.80 7.48
C GLN A 1008 -37.56 -38.52 7.42
N ARG A 1009 -37.08 -39.10 8.53
CA ARG A 1009 -37.42 -40.48 9.01
C ARG A 1009 -36.61 -40.88 10.26
N SER A 1010 -37.17 -41.84 11.00
CA SER A 1010 -36.64 -42.50 12.20
C SER A 1010 -35.39 -43.36 11.96
N MET A 1011 -34.45 -43.41 12.92
CA MET A 1011 -34.36 -44.52 13.89
C MET A 1011 -33.30 -44.28 14.99
N ASP A 1012 -33.62 -44.83 16.17
CA ASP A 1012 -32.83 -44.98 17.42
C ASP A 1012 -31.71 -46.06 17.28
N PRO A 1013 -30.90 -46.38 18.32
CA PRO A 1013 -30.39 -45.56 19.44
C PRO A 1013 -28.89 -45.83 19.83
N SER A 1014 -28.44 -45.19 20.93
CA SER A 1014 -27.52 -45.75 21.95
C SER A 1014 -25.98 -45.55 21.79
N PRO A 1015 -25.13 -45.72 22.83
CA PRO A 1015 -24.49 -44.55 23.46
C PRO A 1015 -23.00 -44.77 23.88
N ASN A 1016 -22.51 -43.90 24.79
CA ASN A 1016 -21.15 -43.80 25.35
C ASN A 1016 -20.16 -43.04 24.45
N ARG A 1017 -19.34 -42.10 24.95
CA ARG A 1017 -18.93 -41.85 26.35
C ARG A 1017 -18.67 -40.36 26.58
#